data_AF-A0AAJ3FTR5-F1
#
_entry.id   AF-A0AAJ3FTR5-F1
#
_cell.length_a   1.000
_cell.length_b   1.000
_cell.length_c   1.000
_cell.angle_alpha   90.00
_cell.angle_beta   90.00
_cell.angle_gamma   90.00
#
_symmetry.space_group_name_H-M   'P 1'
#
loop_
_entity.id
_entity.type
_entity.pdbx_description
1 polymer ?
#
loop_
_entity_poly.entity_id
_entity_poly.type
_entity_poly.pdbx_seq_one_letter_code
_entity_poly.pdbx_strand_id
1 'polypeptide(L)'
;MPDLLDRYPLTTGTYHELLDDSGAVRTHWRRLFDQLQRSTRAQLLQRQALLARQIQENGVTYNVYADPKGADRPWELDLLPHVIDPQEWKHLSAGIAQRARLLNAVLADLYGPQRLISEGLLPAELVFGHNNFLWPCQGIAPPDGSFLHLYAVDLARTPDGRWWVTADRTQAPSGAGYALENRMIVSRAFPELYRDLRVRHLSGFFRTLQETLARQAPSDGESPLVVLLTPGRFNESYFEHLYLARQLGYPLVEGGDLTVRDATVYLKTLSGLRRVHAIMRRLDDDFCDPLELRTDSALGVPGLLEAVRQGRVLVANALGSGVLESPGLLGFLPKINQYLFGEELILPSIATWWCGEPPVLAQALEKLPQLLIKPAFPSQSFTPVFGRDLNEEQRGQLAARMQARPYAYVAQELAQLSQAPVWQAEDGHIQPRAIGMRVYAVSGKDDYRVLSGGLTRVAAEADAEVVSMQRGGASKDTWVLSEQAPGGEQWTAQRTVGVHDLVRRDPYLPSRVVENLFWFGRYCERCDDSARLLRIMLGRYVDGDDPQALQSAVSLGESLMLLPEEGELHERLLAALLGDDWSFSLRSNLQRLQWAASQVRGKLSRENWQALVELQREAMELETEEPDFGELLDFLNRLVMSLAALSGFALDDMTRDEGWRFLMIGRRLERLQFLSSSLAAFLRSDAVFDQAGLEWLLELGNSSITYRSRYLAVAQLIPVLDLLLLDEQNPHAVLFQLKLVNRTLKRLNDDFAAPRETALPDLVARLSRFDLRCLENPLFGEASLRAALDGLADLLQEVADVGGQVSDRLALRHFAHVDDVSQRTVSV
;
A
#
# COMPACT_ATOMS: atom_id res chain seq x y z
N MET A 1 -17.78 37.45 13.91
CA MET A 1 -17.72 36.11 14.52
C MET A 1 -17.68 36.31 16.02
N PRO A 2 -18.31 35.44 16.84
CA PRO A 2 -17.86 35.29 18.23
C PRO A 2 -16.34 35.06 18.24
N ASP A 3 -15.66 35.46 19.30
CA ASP A 3 -14.22 35.23 19.39
C ASP A 3 -13.97 33.71 19.33
N LEU A 4 -12.99 33.27 18.54
CA LEU A 4 -12.68 31.84 18.40
C LEU A 4 -12.26 31.22 19.75
N LEU A 5 -11.85 32.08 20.70
CA LEU A 5 -11.47 31.73 22.06
C LEU A 5 -12.62 31.76 23.07
N ASP A 6 -13.81 32.27 22.74
CA ASP A 6 -14.94 32.41 23.68
C ASP A 6 -15.36 31.08 24.32
N ARG A 7 -15.08 29.96 23.63
CA ARG A 7 -15.38 28.59 24.07
C ARG A 7 -14.14 27.71 24.21
N TYR A 8 -12.94 28.30 24.27
CA TYR A 8 -11.70 27.55 24.40
C TYR A 8 -11.34 27.40 25.88
N PRO A 9 -11.53 26.22 26.51
CA PRO A 9 -11.25 26.06 27.93
C PRO A 9 -9.76 26.12 28.23
N LEU A 10 -9.41 26.84 29.30
CA LEU A 10 -8.09 26.85 29.92
C LEU A 10 -8.11 25.91 31.13
N THR A 11 -7.66 24.67 30.90
CA THR A 11 -7.47 23.66 31.95
C THR A 11 -6.25 24.00 32.80
N THR A 12 -6.42 24.08 34.11
CA THR A 12 -5.34 24.33 35.07
C THR A 12 -4.42 23.12 35.18
N GLY A 13 -3.10 23.36 35.21
CA GLY A 13 -2.10 22.28 35.33
C GLY A 13 -1.77 21.54 34.03
N THR A 14 -2.19 22.06 32.87
CA THR A 14 -1.79 21.53 31.54
C THR A 14 -1.13 22.64 30.71
N TYR A 15 -0.10 22.29 29.93
CA TYR A 15 0.51 23.25 29.01
C TYR A 15 -0.38 23.45 27.78
N HIS A 16 -0.74 24.70 27.47
CA HIS A 16 -1.49 25.06 26.27
C HIS A 16 -0.55 25.58 25.18
N GLU A 17 -0.61 24.98 23.99
CA GLU A 17 0.24 25.39 22.85
C GLU A 17 -0.20 26.73 22.26
N LEU A 18 -1.50 27.08 22.29
CA LEU A 18 -2.01 28.34 21.75
C LEU A 18 -1.92 29.50 22.74
N LEU A 19 -2.27 29.26 24.00
CA LEU A 19 -2.41 30.27 25.05
C LEU A 19 -1.27 30.16 26.07
N ASP A 20 -0.81 31.29 26.57
CA ASP A 20 0.08 31.35 27.74
C ASP A 20 -0.70 31.28 29.05
N ASP A 21 0.03 31.27 30.19
CA ASP A 21 -0.55 31.15 31.53
C ASP A 21 -1.46 32.34 31.91
N SER A 22 -1.38 33.46 31.17
CA SER A 22 -2.24 34.63 31.31
C SER A 22 -3.50 34.57 30.45
N GLY A 23 -3.65 33.51 29.63
CA GLY A 23 -4.72 33.34 28.66
C GLY A 23 -4.52 34.13 27.36
N ALA A 24 -3.34 34.72 27.14
CA ALA A 24 -3.04 35.46 25.91
C ALA A 24 -2.45 34.54 24.84
N VAL A 25 -2.69 34.86 23.56
CA VAL A 25 -2.15 34.08 22.43
C VAL A 25 -0.62 34.22 22.37
N ARG A 26 0.07 33.09 22.40
CA ARG A 26 1.54 33.02 22.31
C ARG A 26 2.05 33.70 21.04
N THR A 27 3.23 34.33 21.13
CA THR A 27 3.77 35.18 20.06
C THR A 27 3.92 34.46 18.71
N HIS A 28 4.39 33.21 18.71
CA HIS A 28 4.56 32.42 17.48
C HIS A 28 3.23 31.96 16.86
N TRP A 29 2.14 31.90 17.64
CA TRP A 29 0.79 31.60 17.15
C TRP A 29 0.01 32.82 16.65
N ARG A 30 0.36 34.03 17.11
CA ARG A 30 -0.43 35.25 16.90
C ARG A 30 -0.82 35.50 15.45
N ARG A 31 0.11 35.34 14.50
CA ARG A 31 -0.17 35.57 13.07
C ARG A 31 -1.16 34.55 12.48
N LEU A 32 -1.02 33.28 12.83
CA LEU A 32 -1.97 32.23 12.43
C LEU A 32 -3.34 32.53 13.03
N PHE A 33 -3.39 32.85 14.33
CA PHE A 33 -4.62 33.19 15.02
C PHE A 33 -5.32 34.41 14.41
N ASP A 34 -4.61 35.51 14.14
CA ASP A 34 -5.17 36.72 13.52
C ASP A 34 -5.81 36.42 12.15
N GLN A 35 -5.20 35.52 11.36
CA GLN A 35 -5.76 35.13 10.08
C GLN A 35 -6.99 34.22 10.23
N LEU A 36 -6.99 33.32 11.21
CA LEU A 36 -8.16 32.50 11.52
C LEU A 36 -9.33 33.39 11.95
N GLN A 37 -9.08 34.39 12.80
CA GLN A 37 -10.09 35.33 13.29
C GLN A 37 -10.66 36.22 12.18
N ARG A 38 -9.86 36.54 11.15
CA ARG A 38 -10.30 37.24 9.93
C ARG A 38 -11.06 36.35 8.94
N SER A 39 -10.90 35.03 9.02
CA SER A 39 -11.54 34.09 8.10
C SER A 39 -13.01 33.87 8.46
N THR A 40 -13.88 33.74 7.46
CA THR A 40 -15.28 33.35 7.70
C THR A 40 -15.42 31.84 7.90
N ARG A 41 -16.50 31.40 8.56
CA ARG A 41 -16.78 29.98 8.82
C ARG A 41 -16.93 29.22 7.51
N ALA A 42 -17.56 29.84 6.51
CA ALA A 42 -17.67 29.28 5.16
C ALA A 42 -16.29 29.05 4.52
N GLN A 43 -15.34 29.98 4.68
CA GLN A 43 -13.97 29.81 4.18
C GLN A 43 -13.23 28.67 4.90
N LEU A 44 -13.39 28.54 6.22
CA LEU A 44 -12.77 27.45 6.98
C LEU A 44 -13.37 26.09 6.63
N LEU A 45 -14.69 26.00 6.46
CA LEU A 45 -15.37 24.79 5.98
C LEU A 45 -14.93 24.42 4.56
N GLN A 46 -14.76 25.40 3.68
CA GLN A 46 -14.25 25.17 2.32
C GLN A 46 -12.82 24.61 2.35
N ARG A 47 -11.95 25.13 3.24
CA ARG A 47 -10.59 24.59 3.42
C ARG A 47 -10.61 23.18 4.01
N GLN A 48 -11.47 22.89 4.99
CA GLN A 48 -11.65 21.54 5.53
C GLN A 48 -12.12 20.56 4.46
N ALA A 49 -13.09 20.95 3.63
CA ALA A 49 -13.57 20.13 2.52
C ALA A 49 -12.46 19.88 1.48
N LEU A 50 -11.60 20.87 1.22
CA LEU A 50 -10.44 20.71 0.36
C LEU A 50 -9.41 19.71 0.94
N LEU A 51 -9.17 19.75 2.26
CA LEU A 51 -8.33 18.77 2.97
C LEU A 51 -8.90 17.35 2.82
N ALA A 52 -10.16 17.16 3.20
CA ALA A 52 -10.83 15.85 3.13
C ALA A 52 -10.82 15.29 1.70
N ARG A 53 -11.09 16.15 0.72
CA ARG A 53 -11.03 15.79 -0.70
C ARG A 53 -9.61 15.37 -1.10
N GLN A 54 -8.57 16.12 -0.73
CA GLN A 54 -7.18 15.75 -1.08
C GLN A 54 -6.74 14.43 -0.42
N ILE A 55 -7.12 14.19 0.83
CA ILE A 55 -6.86 12.92 1.53
C ILE A 55 -7.50 11.76 0.79
N GLN A 56 -8.78 11.89 0.42
CA GLN A 56 -9.50 10.86 -0.33
C GLN A 56 -8.92 10.66 -1.74
N GLU A 57 -8.60 11.75 -2.43
CA GLU A 57 -8.05 11.74 -3.79
C GLU A 57 -6.64 11.16 -3.88
N ASN A 58 -5.79 11.46 -2.90
CA ASN A 58 -4.46 10.86 -2.78
C ASN A 58 -4.55 9.44 -2.16
N GLY A 59 -5.73 9.12 -1.60
CA GLY A 59 -6.09 7.89 -0.91
C GLY A 59 -5.14 7.60 0.25
N VAL A 60 -4.92 8.60 1.09
CA VAL A 60 -4.16 8.51 2.34
C VAL A 60 -4.97 7.67 3.33
N THR A 61 -4.51 6.47 3.61
CA THR A 61 -5.19 5.51 4.50
C THR A 61 -4.25 5.05 5.62
N TYR A 62 -4.86 4.52 6.69
CA TYR A 62 -4.18 3.80 7.75
C TYR A 62 -4.96 2.53 8.07
N ASN A 63 -4.34 1.37 7.86
CA ASN A 63 -5.04 0.08 7.99
C ASN A 63 -5.07 -0.34 9.46
N VAL A 64 -6.26 -0.46 10.04
CA VAL A 64 -6.41 -0.87 11.45
C VAL A 64 -6.64 -2.38 11.49
N TYR A 65 -5.66 -3.13 12.02
CA TYR A 65 -5.69 -4.61 12.13
C TYR A 65 -6.91 -5.18 12.89
N ALA A 66 -7.65 -4.35 13.63
CA ALA A 66 -8.75 -4.78 14.50
C ALA A 66 -10.16 -4.65 13.87
N ASP A 67 -10.28 -4.20 12.62
CA ASP A 67 -11.58 -4.20 11.93
C ASP A 67 -11.81 -5.55 11.22
N PRO A 68 -12.78 -6.38 11.64
CA PRO A 68 -13.08 -7.66 11.01
C PRO A 68 -13.51 -7.54 9.54
N LYS A 69 -13.84 -6.35 9.04
CA LYS A 69 -14.13 -6.09 7.62
C LYS A 69 -12.91 -5.66 6.79
N GLY A 70 -11.74 -5.48 7.40
CA GLY A 70 -10.50 -5.07 6.71
C GLY A 70 -10.60 -3.73 6.00
N ALA A 71 -11.51 -2.85 6.42
CA ALA A 71 -11.78 -1.58 5.75
C ALA A 71 -10.67 -0.55 6.05
N ASP A 72 -10.10 0.04 5.00
CA ASP A 72 -9.16 1.16 5.11
C ASP A 72 -9.86 2.36 5.79
N ARG A 73 -9.41 2.77 6.99
CA ARG A 73 -9.91 4.01 7.59
C ARG A 73 -9.24 5.21 6.90
N PRO A 74 -10.00 6.21 6.43
CA PRO A 74 -9.42 7.43 5.89
C PRO A 74 -8.56 8.13 6.94
N TRP A 75 -7.41 8.65 6.52
CA TRP A 75 -6.54 9.41 7.40
C TRP A 75 -7.19 10.73 7.84
N GLU A 76 -7.28 10.97 9.14
CA GLU A 76 -7.83 12.21 9.68
C GLU A 76 -6.71 13.25 9.88
N LEU A 77 -6.85 14.38 9.20
CA LEU A 77 -5.93 15.52 9.29
C LEU A 77 -6.70 16.75 9.75
N ASP A 78 -6.22 17.34 10.84
CA ASP A 78 -6.75 18.60 11.33
C ASP A 78 -6.27 19.77 10.47
N LEU A 79 -7.16 20.76 10.31
CA LEU A 79 -6.90 21.97 9.54
C LEU A 79 -5.77 22.82 10.13
N LEU A 80 -5.64 22.87 11.45
CA LEU A 80 -4.72 23.75 12.15
C LEU A 80 -3.37 23.06 12.37
N PRO A 81 -2.26 23.63 11.86
CA PRO A 81 -0.93 23.09 12.10
C PRO A 81 -0.50 23.35 13.55
N HIS A 82 0.35 22.50 14.10
CA HIS A 82 1.05 22.74 15.36
C HIS A 82 2.31 23.59 15.09
N VAL A 83 2.37 24.81 15.63
CA VAL A 83 3.44 25.77 15.35
C VAL A 83 4.50 25.73 16.45
N ILE A 84 5.79 25.65 16.06
CA ILE A 84 6.93 25.62 16.98
C ILE A 84 7.86 26.82 16.73
N ASP A 85 8.29 27.44 17.82
CA ASP A 85 9.22 28.57 17.80
C ASP A 85 10.62 28.18 17.28
N PRO A 86 11.32 29.05 16.51
CA PRO A 86 12.64 28.74 15.97
C PRO A 86 13.72 28.44 17.03
N GLN A 87 13.71 29.11 18.18
CA GLN A 87 14.71 28.92 19.23
C GLN A 87 14.48 27.62 19.98
N GLU A 88 13.21 27.33 20.28
CA GLU A 88 12.78 26.06 20.85
C GLU A 88 13.17 24.89 19.94
N TRP A 89 12.90 25.01 18.64
CA TRP A 89 13.27 24.00 17.67
C TRP A 89 14.78 23.77 17.60
N LYS A 90 15.60 24.81 17.73
CA LYS A 90 17.07 24.67 17.74
C LYS A 90 17.54 23.78 18.88
N HIS A 91 16.97 23.93 20.08
CA HIS A 91 17.27 23.09 21.23
C HIS A 91 16.79 21.64 21.03
N LEU A 92 15.54 21.48 20.57
CA LEU A 92 14.97 20.15 20.25
C LEU A 92 15.82 19.42 19.21
N SER A 93 16.12 20.06 18.08
CA SER A 93 16.94 19.49 17.00
C SER A 93 18.32 19.05 17.48
N ALA A 94 18.97 19.82 18.35
CA ALA A 94 20.29 19.45 18.88
C ALA A 94 20.21 18.20 19.77
N GLY A 95 19.20 18.13 20.65
CA GLY A 95 19.04 16.98 21.53
C GLY A 95 18.59 15.71 20.83
N ILE A 96 17.77 15.82 19.78
CA ILE A 96 17.37 14.67 18.95
C ILE A 96 18.58 14.12 18.19
N ALA A 97 19.43 14.98 17.63
CA ALA A 97 20.67 14.57 16.97
C ALA A 97 21.64 13.90 17.96
N GLN A 98 21.84 14.48 19.16
CA GLN A 98 22.66 13.89 20.22
C GLN A 98 22.14 12.49 20.60
N ARG A 99 20.83 12.36 20.79
CA ARG A 99 20.20 11.10 21.16
C ARG A 99 20.31 10.03 20.07
N ALA A 100 20.15 10.41 18.80
CA ALA A 100 20.37 9.49 17.68
C ALA A 100 21.81 8.97 17.64
N ARG A 101 22.79 9.86 17.86
CA ARG A 101 24.22 9.51 17.95
C ARG A 101 24.50 8.56 19.12
N LEU A 102 23.90 8.83 20.28
CA LEU A 102 24.00 7.98 21.45
C LEU A 102 23.47 6.57 21.17
N LEU A 103 22.26 6.46 20.63
CA LEU A 103 21.65 5.17 20.33
C LEU A 103 22.42 4.40 19.26
N ASN A 104 22.99 5.08 18.27
CA ASN A 104 23.88 4.45 17.29
C ASN A 104 25.14 3.88 17.94
N ALA A 105 25.76 4.62 18.87
CA ALA A 105 26.94 4.17 19.60
C ALA A 105 26.63 3.00 20.55
N VAL A 106 25.46 3.02 21.21
CA VAL A 106 24.98 1.88 22.02
C VAL A 106 24.84 0.64 21.13
N LEU A 107 24.22 0.75 19.96
CA LEU A 107 24.08 -0.39 19.05
C LEU A 107 25.41 -0.95 18.58
N ALA A 108 26.36 -0.07 18.26
CA ALA A 108 27.71 -0.43 17.87
C ALA A 108 28.47 -1.15 19.00
N ASP A 109 28.25 -0.77 20.25
CA ASP A 109 28.81 -1.47 21.41
C ASP A 109 28.16 -2.85 21.60
N LEU A 110 26.83 -2.93 21.57
CA LEU A 110 26.07 -4.16 21.80
C LEU A 110 26.43 -5.28 20.81
N TYR A 111 26.58 -4.97 19.52
CA TYR A 111 26.98 -5.95 18.51
C TYR A 111 28.50 -6.01 18.28
N GLY A 112 29.27 -5.17 18.98
CA GLY A 112 30.72 -5.10 18.89
C GLY A 112 31.40 -5.49 20.22
N PRO A 113 32.14 -4.59 20.88
CA PRO A 113 32.96 -4.91 22.06
C PRO A 113 32.18 -5.12 23.37
N GLN A 114 30.90 -4.75 23.45
CA GLN A 114 30.01 -4.95 24.61
C GLN A 114 30.51 -4.35 25.94
N ARG A 115 31.18 -3.20 25.89
CA ARG A 115 31.74 -2.53 27.08
C ARG A 115 30.65 -2.07 28.05
N LEU A 116 29.51 -1.61 27.52
CA LEU A 116 28.39 -1.15 28.34
C LEU A 116 27.86 -2.26 29.25
N ILE A 117 27.90 -3.50 28.79
CA ILE A 117 27.52 -4.68 29.58
C ILE A 117 28.66 -5.08 30.53
N SER A 118 29.89 -5.23 30.01
CA SER A 118 31.01 -5.73 30.82
C SER A 118 31.40 -4.79 31.96
N GLU A 119 31.16 -3.48 31.81
CA GLU A 119 31.46 -2.46 32.83
C GLU A 119 30.24 -2.15 33.72
N GLY A 120 29.11 -2.84 33.53
CA GLY A 120 27.93 -2.73 34.39
C GLY A 120 27.09 -1.46 34.19
N LEU A 121 27.23 -0.76 33.06
CA LEU A 121 26.37 0.37 32.70
C LEU A 121 25.01 -0.07 32.17
N LEU A 122 24.94 -1.28 31.60
CA LEU A 122 23.73 -1.86 31.06
C LEU A 122 23.58 -3.33 31.51
N PRO A 123 22.42 -3.72 32.08
CA PRO A 123 22.18 -5.09 32.51
C PRO A 123 22.14 -6.07 31.32
N ALA A 124 22.84 -7.20 31.44
CA ALA A 124 22.87 -8.23 30.40
C ALA A 124 21.47 -8.82 30.15
N GLU A 125 20.65 -8.95 31.19
CA GLU A 125 19.30 -9.52 31.12
C GLU A 125 18.35 -8.63 30.32
N LEU A 126 18.54 -7.30 30.35
CA LEU A 126 17.74 -6.35 29.58
C LEU A 126 18.05 -6.46 28.07
N VAL A 127 19.29 -6.79 27.71
CA VAL A 127 19.73 -6.93 26.31
C VAL A 127 19.50 -8.34 25.79
N PHE A 128 20.14 -9.34 26.39
CA PHE A 128 20.13 -10.72 25.89
C PHE A 128 18.79 -11.43 26.12
N GLY A 129 17.96 -10.94 27.05
CA GLY A 129 16.58 -11.37 27.22
C GLY A 129 15.61 -10.77 26.19
N HIS A 130 16.04 -9.77 25.41
CA HIS A 130 15.20 -9.09 24.46
C HIS A 130 15.15 -9.82 23.12
N ASN A 131 13.95 -10.17 22.64
CA ASN A 131 13.77 -10.92 21.39
C ASN A 131 14.37 -10.23 20.15
N ASN A 132 14.46 -8.89 20.14
CA ASN A 132 15.08 -8.13 19.05
C ASN A 132 16.63 -8.02 19.15
N PHE A 133 17.27 -8.64 20.15
CA PHE A 133 18.71 -8.84 20.11
C PHE A 133 19.04 -10.04 19.23
N LEU A 134 19.60 -9.78 18.05
CA LEU A 134 19.83 -10.81 17.04
C LEU A 134 21.26 -11.36 17.17
N TRP A 135 21.41 -12.51 17.82
CA TRP A 135 22.70 -13.22 17.89
C TRP A 135 23.42 -13.36 16.54
N PRO A 136 22.72 -13.67 15.43
CA PRO A 136 23.35 -13.77 14.11
C PRO A 136 23.97 -12.46 13.59
N CYS A 137 23.67 -11.31 14.20
CA CYS A 137 24.21 -9.99 13.82
C CYS A 137 25.50 -9.61 14.58
N GLN A 138 25.96 -10.42 15.52
CA GLN A 138 27.17 -10.13 16.29
C GLN A 138 28.39 -9.99 15.37
N GLY A 139 29.14 -8.89 15.53
CA GLY A 139 30.34 -8.60 14.75
C GLY A 139 30.09 -7.96 13.38
N ILE A 140 28.83 -7.74 12.98
CA ILE A 140 28.52 -7.01 11.74
C ILE A 140 28.84 -5.53 11.93
N ALA A 141 29.67 -4.98 11.03
CA ALA A 141 30.03 -3.57 11.01
C ALA A 141 29.48 -2.90 9.74
N PRO A 142 28.48 -2.00 9.84
CA PRO A 142 27.98 -1.27 8.70
C PRO A 142 28.99 -0.20 8.23
N PRO A 143 28.90 0.25 6.97
CA PRO A 143 29.69 1.35 6.45
C PRO A 143 29.58 2.61 7.33
N ASP A 144 30.70 3.32 7.49
CA ASP A 144 30.84 4.50 8.36
C ASP A 144 30.44 4.29 9.84
N GLY A 145 30.24 3.03 10.29
CA GLY A 145 29.72 2.74 11.64
C GLY A 145 28.27 3.21 11.87
N SER A 146 27.51 3.43 10.79
CA SER A 146 26.12 3.89 10.85
C SER A 146 25.15 2.70 10.90
N PHE A 147 24.64 2.38 12.08
CA PHE A 147 23.60 1.36 12.25
C PHE A 147 22.20 1.98 12.09
N LEU A 148 22.01 3.17 12.66
CA LEU A 148 20.73 3.89 12.65
C LEU A 148 20.73 4.95 11.54
N HIS A 149 20.20 4.60 10.37
CA HIS A 149 20.10 5.49 9.22
C HIS A 149 18.91 6.45 9.35
N LEU A 150 17.81 5.95 9.91
CA LEU A 150 16.56 6.66 10.15
C LEU A 150 16.11 6.40 11.60
N TYR A 151 16.09 7.43 12.41
CA TYR A 151 15.65 7.39 13.80
C TYR A 151 14.38 8.21 13.96
N ALA A 152 13.46 7.79 14.84
CA ALA A 152 12.37 8.64 15.29
C ALA A 152 12.23 8.63 16.80
N VAL A 153 11.75 9.76 17.32
CA VAL A 153 11.56 10.00 18.75
C VAL A 153 10.15 10.48 19.01
N ASP A 154 9.49 9.88 20.00
CA ASP A 154 8.18 10.29 20.48
C ASP A 154 8.35 11.27 21.64
N LEU A 155 7.87 12.50 21.45
CA LEU A 155 8.01 13.61 22.38
C LEU A 155 6.65 14.00 22.97
N ALA A 156 6.68 14.32 24.26
CA ALA A 156 5.58 14.94 24.97
C ALA A 156 6.07 16.22 25.65
N ARG A 157 5.19 17.21 25.75
CA ARG A 157 5.46 18.45 26.47
C ARG A 157 4.68 18.46 27.76
N THR A 158 5.39 18.61 28.88
CA THR A 158 4.81 18.62 30.23
C THR A 158 4.27 20.00 30.61
N PRO A 159 3.47 20.12 31.69
CA PRO A 159 2.88 21.39 32.13
C PRO A 159 3.88 22.52 32.39
N ASP A 160 5.13 22.18 32.72
CA ASP A 160 6.24 23.13 32.90
C ASP A 160 6.84 23.65 31.58
N GLY A 161 6.29 23.23 30.43
CA GLY A 161 6.70 23.64 29.09
C GLY A 161 7.95 22.94 28.56
N ARG A 162 8.55 22.01 29.31
CA ARG A 162 9.71 21.22 28.87
C ARG A 162 9.29 20.02 28.02
N TRP A 163 10.16 19.64 27.10
CA TRP A 163 9.99 18.45 26.25
C TRP A 163 10.66 17.24 26.86
N TRP A 164 9.96 16.11 26.82
CA TRP A 164 10.41 14.83 27.33
C TRP A 164 10.30 13.77 26.26
N VAL A 165 11.31 12.90 26.18
CA VAL A 165 11.27 11.70 25.36
C VAL A 165 10.44 10.64 26.05
N THR A 166 9.43 10.16 25.34
CA THR A 166 8.51 9.10 25.82
C THR A 166 8.86 7.73 25.24
N ALA A 167 9.36 7.69 24.00
CA ALA A 167 9.82 6.46 23.35
C ALA A 167 10.79 6.77 22.20
N ASP A 168 11.62 5.78 21.88
CA ASP A 168 12.55 5.77 20.75
C ASP A 168 12.10 4.72 19.72
N ARG A 169 12.24 5.04 18.44
CA ARG A 169 11.92 4.15 17.32
C ARG A 169 13.12 4.02 16.40
N THR A 170 13.66 2.82 16.32
CA THR A 170 14.97 2.51 15.72
C THR A 170 14.90 1.37 14.73
N GLN A 171 13.80 0.64 14.63
CA GLN A 171 13.67 -0.49 13.72
C GLN A 171 13.24 -0.02 12.32
N ALA A 172 11.95 0.28 12.15
CA ALA A 172 11.36 0.78 10.90
C ALA A 172 10.36 1.94 11.19
N PRO A 173 10.81 3.09 11.73
CA PRO A 173 9.91 4.14 12.20
C PRO A 173 9.00 4.67 11.09
N SER A 174 7.68 4.65 11.31
CA SER A 174 6.63 5.22 10.46
C SER A 174 6.23 6.64 10.89
N GLY A 175 5.68 7.37 9.93
CA GLY A 175 5.07 8.69 10.04
C GLY A 175 5.78 9.82 9.31
N ALA A 176 6.98 9.59 8.76
CA ALA A 176 7.74 10.62 8.03
C ALA A 176 7.09 10.96 6.68
N GLY A 177 6.58 9.95 5.97
CA GLY A 177 5.82 10.17 4.73
C GLY A 177 4.48 10.84 4.99
N TYR A 178 3.78 10.50 6.08
CA TYR A 178 2.56 11.21 6.51
C TYR A 178 2.85 12.67 6.88
N ALA A 179 3.97 12.97 7.55
CA ALA A 179 4.36 14.35 7.85
C ALA A 179 4.61 15.17 6.57
N LEU A 180 5.26 14.56 5.56
CA LEU A 180 5.46 15.18 4.26
C LEU A 180 4.12 15.42 3.53
N GLU A 181 3.22 14.44 3.55
CA GLU A 181 1.91 14.56 2.90
C GLU A 181 1.02 15.60 3.58
N ASN A 182 0.94 15.58 4.91
CA ASN A 182 0.25 16.59 5.72
C ASN A 182 0.75 17.99 5.35
N ARG A 183 2.07 18.17 5.20
CA ARG A 183 2.67 19.43 4.79
C ARG A 183 2.21 19.90 3.41
N MET A 184 2.14 18.99 2.44
CA MET A 184 1.69 19.30 1.09
C MET A 184 0.22 19.71 1.05
N ILE A 185 -0.62 19.06 1.85
CA ILE A 185 -2.06 19.35 1.93
C ILE A 185 -2.32 20.68 2.66
N VAL A 186 -1.76 20.85 3.86
CA VAL A 186 -2.02 22.04 4.71
C VAL A 186 -1.43 23.31 4.08
N SER A 187 -0.25 23.23 3.43
CA SER A 187 0.32 24.40 2.74
C SER A 187 -0.54 24.88 1.56
N ARG A 188 -1.31 24.00 0.91
CA ARG A 188 -2.29 24.38 -0.13
C ARG A 188 -3.56 24.99 0.44
N ALA A 189 -3.97 24.60 1.65
CA ALA A 189 -5.10 25.22 2.34
C ALA A 189 -4.77 26.62 2.90
N PHE A 190 -3.51 26.85 3.27
CA PHE A 190 -3.01 28.13 3.81
C PHE A 190 -1.74 28.65 3.11
N PRO A 191 -1.80 28.95 1.80
CA PRO A 191 -0.60 29.29 1.02
C PRO A 191 0.06 30.60 1.45
N GLU A 192 -0.75 31.63 1.74
CA GLU A 192 -0.26 32.93 2.22
C GLU A 192 0.41 32.80 3.59
N LEU A 193 -0.25 32.10 4.51
CA LEU A 193 0.27 31.91 5.86
C LEU A 193 1.56 31.11 5.88
N TYR A 194 1.62 30.03 5.09
CA TYR A 194 2.80 29.19 4.97
C TYR A 194 4.04 30.00 4.55
N ARG A 195 3.86 30.92 3.60
CA ARG A 195 4.89 31.85 3.15
C ARG A 195 5.23 32.90 4.21
N ASP A 196 4.22 33.53 4.80
CA ASP A 196 4.39 34.67 5.71
C ASP A 196 4.98 34.26 7.07
N LEU A 197 4.73 33.02 7.50
CA LEU A 197 5.34 32.39 8.67
C LEU A 197 6.74 31.80 8.39
N ARG A 198 7.19 31.78 7.12
CA ARG A 198 8.52 31.27 6.73
C ARG A 198 8.76 29.85 7.23
N VAL A 199 7.77 28.98 7.07
CA VAL A 199 7.84 27.59 7.54
C VAL A 199 8.99 26.85 6.83
N ARG A 200 9.82 26.11 7.58
CA ARG A 200 10.96 25.37 7.02
C ARG A 200 10.50 24.22 6.14
N HIS A 201 11.24 23.97 5.04
CA HIS A 201 11.00 22.84 4.15
C HIS A 201 11.46 21.51 4.76
N LEU A 202 10.80 20.42 4.37
CA LEU A 202 11.10 19.06 4.81
C LEU A 202 12.08 18.32 3.85
N SER A 203 12.31 18.85 2.64
CA SER A 203 13.06 18.19 1.57
C SER A 203 14.51 17.84 1.95
N GLY A 204 15.20 18.71 2.69
CA GLY A 204 16.60 18.48 3.06
C GLY A 204 16.84 17.22 3.88
N PHE A 205 15.85 16.77 4.65
CA PHE A 205 15.90 15.50 5.39
C PHE A 205 15.92 14.31 4.43
N PHE A 206 14.97 14.24 3.49
CA PHE A 206 14.87 13.15 2.53
C PHE A 206 16.06 13.11 1.57
N ARG A 207 16.59 14.28 1.17
CA ARG A 207 17.84 14.37 0.41
C ARG A 207 19.01 13.76 1.17
N THR A 208 19.16 14.10 2.45
CA THR A 208 20.25 13.56 3.29
C THR A 208 20.13 12.04 3.41
N LEU A 209 18.92 11.51 3.55
CA LEU A 209 18.68 10.07 3.52
C LEU A 209 19.12 9.44 2.19
N GLN A 210 18.71 10.01 1.05
CA GLN A 210 19.11 9.50 -0.26
C GLN A 210 20.63 9.51 -0.47
N GLU A 211 21.29 10.62 -0.11
CA GLU A 211 22.73 10.79 -0.20
C GLU A 211 23.48 9.79 0.69
N THR A 212 23.00 9.55 1.92
CA THR A 212 23.61 8.59 2.84
C THR A 212 23.46 7.16 2.33
N LEU A 213 22.26 6.74 1.90
CA LEU A 213 22.05 5.39 1.36
C LEU A 213 22.87 5.15 0.09
N ALA A 214 22.92 6.12 -0.83
CA ALA A 214 23.70 5.99 -2.06
C ALA A 214 25.21 5.95 -1.78
N ARG A 215 25.70 6.75 -0.81
CA ARG A 215 27.12 6.78 -0.42
C ARG A 215 27.57 5.49 0.24
N GLN A 216 26.74 4.90 1.08
CA GLN A 216 27.08 3.72 1.89
C GLN A 216 26.77 2.39 1.19
N ALA A 217 26.03 2.41 0.08
CA ALA A 217 25.73 1.22 -0.70
C ALA A 217 27.03 0.61 -1.29
N PRO A 218 27.30 -0.69 -1.08
CA PRO A 218 28.45 -1.37 -1.67
C PRO A 218 28.24 -1.59 -3.18
N SER A 219 28.58 -0.59 -3.99
CA SER A 219 28.28 -0.58 -5.43
C SER A 219 29.42 -1.02 -6.35
N ASP A 220 30.63 -1.27 -5.83
CA ASP A 220 31.80 -1.71 -6.61
C ASP A 220 32.07 -0.88 -7.89
N GLY A 221 31.71 0.41 -7.89
CA GLY A 221 31.85 1.32 -9.03
C GLY A 221 30.62 1.44 -9.94
N GLU A 222 29.57 0.65 -9.71
CA GLU A 222 28.27 0.76 -10.37
C GLU A 222 27.41 1.88 -9.73
N SER A 223 26.37 2.30 -10.44
CA SER A 223 25.34 3.19 -9.88
C SER A 223 24.50 2.40 -8.87
N PRO A 224 24.40 2.83 -7.59
CA PRO A 224 23.73 2.04 -6.56
C PRO A 224 22.22 1.98 -6.79
N LEU A 225 21.70 0.77 -7.00
CA LEU A 225 20.27 0.47 -6.92
C LEU A 225 19.84 0.35 -5.46
N VAL A 226 19.01 1.31 -5.01
CA VAL A 226 18.37 1.33 -3.70
C VAL A 226 16.90 0.95 -3.85
N VAL A 227 16.41 0.01 -3.04
CA VAL A 227 15.00 -0.42 -3.04
C VAL A 227 14.35 -0.18 -1.68
N LEU A 228 13.03 0.00 -1.66
CA LEU A 228 12.24 0.11 -0.43
C LEU A 228 11.48 -1.20 -0.20
N LEU A 229 11.88 -1.96 0.82
CA LEU A 229 11.28 -3.26 1.14
C LEU A 229 10.07 -3.08 2.05
N THR A 230 8.90 -3.57 1.61
CA THR A 230 7.63 -3.45 2.31
C THR A 230 7.03 -4.82 2.67
N PRO A 231 6.33 -4.95 3.81
CA PRO A 231 5.54 -6.14 4.13
C PRO A 231 4.28 -6.30 3.26
N GLY A 232 3.94 -5.31 2.43
CA GLY A 232 2.79 -5.35 1.51
C GLY A 232 1.54 -4.65 2.05
N ARG A 233 0.43 -4.78 1.32
CA ARG A 233 -0.79 -3.98 1.48
C ARG A 233 -1.47 -4.07 2.84
N PHE A 234 -1.31 -5.19 3.53
CA PHE A 234 -2.00 -5.44 4.80
C PHE A 234 -1.35 -4.73 5.99
N ASN A 235 -0.21 -4.06 5.77
CA ASN A 235 0.43 -3.26 6.81
C ASN A 235 -0.26 -1.91 7.01
N GLU A 236 -0.41 -1.50 8.27
CA GLU A 236 -1.03 -0.24 8.69
C GLU A 236 -0.46 1.01 8.02
N SER A 237 0.83 0.99 7.64
CA SER A 237 1.56 2.10 7.04
C SER A 237 1.91 1.89 5.56
N TYR A 238 1.23 0.97 4.85
CA TYR A 238 1.53 0.68 3.44
C TYR A 238 1.42 1.91 2.52
N PHE A 239 0.45 2.80 2.77
CA PHE A 239 0.35 4.07 2.05
C PHE A 239 1.66 4.87 2.14
N GLU A 240 2.25 4.97 3.34
CA GLU A 240 3.51 5.68 3.56
C GLU A 240 4.64 5.06 2.76
N HIS A 241 4.70 3.73 2.69
CA HIS A 241 5.73 3.01 1.94
C HIS A 241 5.66 3.34 0.45
N LEU A 242 4.46 3.30 -0.13
CA LEU A 242 4.22 3.68 -1.52
C LEU A 242 4.56 5.15 -1.77
N TYR A 243 4.16 6.02 -0.86
CA TYR A 243 4.40 7.45 -0.95
C TYR A 243 5.90 7.77 -0.91
N LEU A 244 6.62 7.24 0.08
CA LEU A 244 8.07 7.43 0.22
C LEU A 244 8.84 6.82 -0.95
N ALA A 245 8.47 5.63 -1.43
CA ALA A 245 9.09 5.02 -2.60
C ALA A 245 9.02 5.94 -3.83
N ARG A 246 7.84 6.55 -4.07
CA ARG A 246 7.63 7.52 -5.15
C ARG A 246 8.43 8.81 -4.95
N GLN A 247 8.41 9.40 -3.75
CA GLN A 247 9.11 10.66 -3.46
C GLN A 247 10.64 10.49 -3.49
N LEU A 248 11.15 9.35 -3.04
CA LEU A 248 12.58 9.03 -3.02
C LEU A 248 13.07 8.42 -4.34
N GLY A 249 12.17 8.05 -5.25
CA GLY A 249 12.52 7.41 -6.53
C GLY A 249 13.08 6.00 -6.38
N TYR A 250 12.66 5.26 -5.35
CA TYR A 250 13.07 3.88 -5.11
C TYR A 250 12.01 2.89 -5.57
N PRO A 251 12.38 1.76 -6.20
CA PRO A 251 11.45 0.67 -6.43
C PRO A 251 10.88 0.16 -5.10
N LEU A 252 9.55 0.11 -5.00
CA LEU A 252 8.84 -0.54 -3.91
C LEU A 252 8.81 -2.05 -4.18
N VAL A 253 9.36 -2.83 -3.25
CA VAL A 253 9.53 -4.28 -3.41
C VAL A 253 9.02 -5.02 -2.18
N GLU A 254 8.47 -6.21 -2.37
CA GLU A 254 8.15 -7.16 -1.30
C GLU A 254 9.24 -8.24 -1.19
N GLY A 255 9.26 -9.03 -0.12
CA GLY A 255 10.26 -10.08 0.07
C GLY A 255 10.31 -11.06 -1.12
N GLY A 256 9.15 -11.42 -1.62
CA GLY A 256 8.99 -12.26 -2.82
C GLY A 256 9.48 -11.63 -4.12
N ASP A 257 9.79 -10.33 -4.19
CA ASP A 257 10.38 -9.68 -5.37
C ASP A 257 11.92 -9.79 -5.39
N LEU A 258 12.52 -10.12 -4.24
CA LEU A 258 13.96 -10.23 -4.06
C LEU A 258 14.41 -11.70 -3.97
N THR A 259 15.65 -11.96 -4.34
CA THR A 259 16.28 -13.28 -4.19
C THR A 259 17.76 -13.12 -3.90
N VAL A 260 18.34 -14.01 -3.09
CA VAL A 260 19.77 -14.02 -2.79
C VAL A 260 20.45 -15.14 -3.58
N ARG A 261 21.55 -14.80 -4.25
CA ARG A 261 22.44 -15.76 -4.94
C ARG A 261 23.89 -15.39 -4.66
N ASP A 262 24.68 -16.38 -4.26
CA ASP A 262 26.07 -16.18 -3.85
C ASP A 262 26.23 -15.04 -2.83
N ALA A 263 25.35 -14.95 -1.83
CA ALA A 263 25.28 -13.84 -0.86
C ALA A 263 25.05 -12.44 -1.45
N THR A 264 24.63 -12.32 -2.71
CA THR A 264 24.26 -11.04 -3.34
C THR A 264 22.75 -10.97 -3.51
N VAL A 265 22.13 -9.83 -3.17
CA VAL A 265 20.69 -9.61 -3.33
C VAL A 265 20.38 -9.14 -4.73
N TYR A 266 19.35 -9.74 -5.35
CA TYR A 266 18.86 -9.39 -6.68
C TYR A 266 17.37 -9.09 -6.66
N LEU A 267 16.96 -8.07 -7.42
CA LEU A 267 15.58 -7.78 -7.78
C LEU A 267 15.18 -8.61 -9.00
N LYS A 268 14.06 -9.34 -8.90
CA LYS A 268 13.46 -10.08 -10.01
C LYS A 268 12.66 -9.14 -10.90
N THR A 269 13.27 -8.71 -12.00
CA THR A 269 12.61 -7.87 -13.02
C THR A 269 12.15 -8.72 -14.21
N LEU A 270 11.28 -8.16 -15.05
CA LEU A 270 10.94 -8.79 -16.33
C LEU A 270 12.16 -9.05 -17.23
N SER A 271 13.20 -8.21 -17.12
CA SER A 271 14.41 -8.29 -17.93
C SER A 271 15.49 -9.21 -17.35
N GLY A 272 15.22 -9.83 -16.20
CA GLY A 272 16.16 -10.67 -15.47
C GLY A 272 16.52 -10.11 -14.09
N LEU A 273 17.59 -10.63 -13.51
CA LEU A 273 18.04 -10.27 -12.17
C LEU A 273 18.90 -9.01 -12.18
N ARG A 274 18.53 -8.02 -11.36
CA ARG A 274 19.28 -6.77 -11.14
C ARG A 274 19.86 -6.73 -9.74
N ARG A 275 21.16 -6.48 -9.59
CA ARG A 275 21.80 -6.40 -8.26
C ARG A 275 21.23 -5.23 -7.45
N VAL A 276 20.85 -5.51 -6.20
CA VAL A 276 20.40 -4.52 -5.23
C VAL A 276 21.58 -4.20 -4.30
N HIS A 277 21.87 -2.92 -4.13
CA HIS A 277 23.02 -2.46 -3.35
C HIS A 277 22.61 -1.96 -1.96
N ALA A 278 21.42 -1.37 -1.84
CA ALA A 278 20.85 -0.98 -0.55
C ALA A 278 19.35 -1.25 -0.46
N ILE A 279 18.90 -1.60 0.74
CA ILE A 279 17.50 -1.86 1.07
C ILE A 279 17.09 -0.94 2.22
N MET A 280 16.20 0.01 1.94
CA MET A 280 15.47 0.73 2.97
C MET A 280 14.30 -0.16 3.42
N ARG A 281 14.42 -0.79 4.59
CA ARG A 281 13.41 -1.74 5.08
C ARG A 281 12.28 -1.04 5.84
N ARG A 282 11.08 -1.59 5.69
CA ARG A 282 9.88 -1.25 6.45
C ARG A 282 9.31 -2.46 7.22
N LEU A 283 10.18 -3.43 7.50
CA LEU A 283 9.87 -4.65 8.24
C LEU A 283 10.66 -4.64 9.55
N ASP A 284 10.08 -5.29 10.55
CA ASP A 284 10.77 -5.59 11.79
C ASP A 284 11.88 -6.62 11.54
N ASP A 285 12.85 -6.66 12.46
CA ASP A 285 14.09 -7.43 12.31
C ASP A 285 13.85 -8.92 12.04
N ASP A 286 13.04 -9.56 12.87
CA ASP A 286 12.79 -11.00 12.84
C ASP A 286 12.16 -11.46 11.53
N PHE A 287 11.34 -10.61 10.89
CA PHE A 287 10.70 -10.91 9.62
C PHE A 287 11.63 -10.81 8.41
N CYS A 288 12.84 -10.25 8.54
CA CYS A 288 13.70 -9.91 7.39
C CYS A 288 14.33 -11.12 6.69
N ASP A 289 14.63 -12.21 7.40
CA ASP A 289 15.25 -13.41 6.83
C ASP A 289 14.69 -14.70 7.44
N PRO A 290 13.87 -15.47 6.70
CA PRO A 290 13.29 -16.70 7.22
C PRO A 290 14.29 -17.86 7.38
N LEU A 291 15.51 -17.78 6.83
CA LEU A 291 16.51 -18.86 6.99
C LEU A 291 17.24 -18.78 8.34
N GLU A 292 17.55 -17.57 8.81
CA GLU A 292 18.36 -17.36 10.02
C GLU A 292 17.57 -16.74 11.19
N LEU A 293 16.43 -16.09 10.94
CA LEU A 293 15.66 -15.39 11.97
C LEU A 293 14.33 -16.10 12.23
N ARG A 294 13.25 -15.73 11.53
CA ARG A 294 11.91 -16.25 11.75
C ARG A 294 11.44 -17.16 10.61
N THR A 295 11.46 -18.47 10.85
CA THR A 295 11.22 -19.50 9.82
C THR A 295 9.80 -19.53 9.23
N ASP A 296 8.79 -19.04 9.95
CA ASP A 296 7.41 -18.91 9.47
C ASP A 296 7.14 -17.57 8.75
N SER A 297 8.15 -16.69 8.62
CA SER A 297 8.00 -15.42 7.90
C SER A 297 7.90 -15.64 6.38
N ALA A 298 6.82 -15.11 5.79
CA ALA A 298 6.66 -14.98 4.34
C ALA A 298 7.03 -13.58 3.81
N LEU A 299 7.46 -12.66 4.69
CA LEU A 299 7.67 -11.24 4.36
C LEU A 299 9.12 -10.92 3.99
N GLY A 300 10.06 -11.69 4.53
CA GLY A 300 11.50 -11.48 4.37
C GLY A 300 12.08 -12.01 3.06
N VAL A 301 13.40 -11.93 2.96
CA VAL A 301 14.16 -12.44 1.82
C VAL A 301 15.10 -13.54 2.34
N PRO A 302 14.90 -14.82 1.93
CA PRO A 302 15.76 -15.91 2.34
C PRO A 302 17.24 -15.64 2.02
N GLY A 303 18.11 -15.67 3.04
CA GLY A 303 19.56 -15.45 2.91
C GLY A 303 19.99 -13.98 2.92
N LEU A 304 19.09 -13.04 3.22
CA LEU A 304 19.40 -11.62 3.33
C LEU A 304 20.46 -11.35 4.40
N LEU A 305 20.37 -12.03 5.54
CA LEU A 305 21.30 -11.79 6.64
C LEU A 305 22.73 -12.21 6.26
N GLU A 306 22.88 -13.32 5.53
CA GLU A 306 24.17 -13.73 4.97
C GLU A 306 24.75 -12.64 4.06
N ALA A 307 23.93 -12.06 3.17
CA ALA A 307 24.35 -10.97 2.28
C ALA A 307 24.80 -9.71 3.04
N VAL A 308 24.10 -9.36 4.12
CA VAL A 308 24.47 -8.25 5.01
C VAL A 308 25.78 -8.55 5.74
N ARG A 309 25.93 -9.77 6.27
CA ARG A 309 27.14 -10.21 7.00
C ARG A 309 28.38 -10.18 6.10
N GLN A 310 28.24 -10.49 4.82
CA GLN A 310 29.32 -10.39 3.83
C GLN A 310 29.54 -8.95 3.31
N GLY A 311 28.76 -7.96 3.75
CA GLY A 311 28.89 -6.57 3.31
C GLY A 311 28.52 -6.34 1.85
N ARG A 312 27.72 -7.23 1.25
CA ARG A 312 27.32 -7.15 -0.17
C ARG A 312 26.07 -6.32 -0.43
N VAL A 313 25.33 -5.99 0.64
CA VAL A 313 24.14 -5.14 0.60
C VAL A 313 24.07 -4.30 1.88
N LEU A 314 23.67 -3.04 1.75
CA LEU A 314 23.34 -2.18 2.89
C LEU A 314 21.87 -2.39 3.27
N VAL A 315 21.56 -2.61 4.55
CA VAL A 315 20.17 -2.62 5.05
C VAL A 315 19.99 -1.44 6.02
N ALA A 316 19.03 -0.58 5.72
CA ALA A 316 18.74 0.64 6.46
C ALA A 316 17.33 0.59 7.07
N ASN A 317 17.17 0.59 8.39
CA ASN A 317 18.21 0.52 9.42
C ASN A 317 18.86 -0.86 9.51
N ALA A 318 20.05 -0.92 10.12
CA ALA A 318 20.77 -2.17 10.34
C ALA A 318 19.89 -3.19 11.09
N LEU A 319 20.09 -4.47 10.79
CA LEU A 319 19.40 -5.56 11.48
C LEU A 319 19.82 -5.60 12.96
N GLY A 320 18.85 -5.81 13.83
CA GLY A 320 19.04 -5.87 15.28
C GLY A 320 18.91 -4.53 15.99
N SER A 321 18.56 -3.46 15.28
CA SER A 321 18.29 -2.14 15.88
C SER A 321 17.04 -2.11 16.75
N GLY A 322 16.15 -3.10 16.65
CA GLY A 322 14.93 -3.21 17.45
C GLY A 322 15.16 -3.45 18.95
N VAL A 323 16.39 -3.82 19.37
CA VAL A 323 16.74 -3.94 20.79
C VAL A 323 16.69 -2.58 21.51
N LEU A 324 16.94 -1.49 20.77
CA LEU A 324 16.97 -0.14 21.31
C LEU A 324 15.59 0.45 21.62
N GLU A 325 14.51 -0.18 21.12
CA GLU A 325 13.14 0.26 21.42
C GLU A 325 12.63 -0.22 22.79
N SER A 326 13.44 -0.97 23.55
CA SER A 326 13.04 -1.43 24.88
C SER A 326 12.78 -0.22 25.81
N PRO A 327 11.59 -0.13 26.43
CA PRO A 327 11.30 0.93 27.39
C PRO A 327 12.25 0.93 28.59
N GLY A 328 12.87 -0.21 28.92
CA GLY A 328 13.80 -0.33 30.03
C GLY A 328 15.10 0.45 29.84
N LEU A 329 15.49 0.74 28.60
CA LEU A 329 16.74 1.44 28.29
C LEU A 329 16.75 2.90 28.75
N LEU A 330 15.59 3.54 28.78
CA LEU A 330 15.45 4.98 29.04
C LEU A 330 16.15 5.42 30.34
N GLY A 331 16.10 4.59 31.40
CA GLY A 331 16.72 4.88 32.69
C GLY A 331 18.25 4.85 32.69
N PHE A 332 18.87 4.16 31.73
CA PHE A 332 20.33 3.97 31.66
C PHE A 332 21.02 4.99 30.74
N LEU A 333 20.30 5.52 29.75
CA LEU A 333 20.85 6.44 28.74
C LEU A 333 21.58 7.68 29.30
N PRO A 334 21.14 8.34 30.39
CA PRO A 334 21.87 9.51 30.92
C PRO A 334 23.31 9.17 31.34
N LYS A 335 23.49 8.06 32.06
CA LYS A 335 24.82 7.61 32.49
C LYS A 335 25.66 7.11 31.31
N ILE A 336 25.03 6.41 30.37
CA ILE A 336 25.72 5.93 29.16
C ILE A 336 26.21 7.12 28.31
N ASN A 337 25.42 8.18 28.16
CA ASN A 337 25.83 9.38 27.42
C ASN A 337 27.04 10.06 28.08
N GLN A 338 27.03 10.16 29.41
CA GLN A 338 28.16 10.72 30.16
C GLN A 338 29.41 9.84 30.01
N TYR A 339 29.26 8.52 30.04
CA TYR A 339 30.37 7.59 29.86
C TYR A 339 30.97 7.63 28.44
N LEU A 340 30.12 7.64 27.40
CA LEU A 340 30.57 7.61 26.01
C LEU A 340 31.07 8.96 25.49
N PHE A 341 30.44 10.06 25.88
CA PHE A 341 30.69 11.38 25.31
C PHE A 341 31.12 12.45 26.33
N GLY A 342 31.03 12.18 27.63
CA GLY A 342 31.33 13.18 28.67
C GLY A 342 30.29 14.31 28.76
N GLU A 343 29.12 14.14 28.15
CA GLU A 343 28.06 15.16 28.05
C GLU A 343 26.80 14.73 28.80
N GLU A 344 26.02 15.71 29.28
CA GLU A 344 24.65 15.46 29.73
C GLU A 344 23.69 15.35 28.55
N LEU A 345 22.59 14.62 28.74
CA LEU A 345 21.52 14.55 27.75
C LEU A 345 20.80 15.89 27.64
N ILE A 346 20.76 16.46 26.45
CA ILE A 346 20.04 17.71 26.16
C ILE A 346 18.53 17.51 26.36
N LEU A 347 17.98 16.40 25.86
CA LEU A 347 16.57 16.05 26.03
C LEU A 347 16.43 14.93 27.07
N PRO A 348 15.73 15.20 28.19
CA PRO A 348 15.50 14.18 29.20
C PRO A 348 14.46 13.16 28.71
N SER A 349 14.58 11.92 29.18
CA SER A 349 13.54 10.90 29.04
C SER A 349 12.60 10.98 30.23
N ILE A 350 11.33 10.64 30.03
CA ILE A 350 10.40 10.52 31.15
C ILE A 350 10.95 9.53 32.18
N ALA A 351 10.73 9.80 33.47
CA ALA A 351 11.26 8.98 34.56
C ALA A 351 10.81 7.53 34.38
N THR A 352 11.79 6.65 34.14
CA THR A 352 11.56 5.27 33.74
C THR A 352 12.51 4.37 34.51
N TRP A 353 11.98 3.29 35.04
CA TRP A 353 12.65 2.35 35.93
C TRP A 353 12.43 0.93 35.44
N TRP A 354 13.53 0.23 35.16
CA TRP A 354 13.47 -1.19 34.86
C TRP A 354 13.42 -1.99 36.16
N CYS A 355 12.36 -2.78 36.35
CA CYS A 355 12.10 -3.47 37.61
C CYS A 355 13.00 -4.69 37.85
N GLY A 356 13.95 -4.98 36.97
CA GLY A 356 14.91 -6.08 37.14
C GLY A 356 15.84 -5.93 38.34
N GLU A 357 16.08 -4.69 38.78
CA GLU A 357 16.89 -4.40 39.96
C GLU A 357 16.03 -4.44 41.24
N PRO A 358 16.40 -5.22 42.29
CA PRO A 358 15.57 -5.35 43.50
C PRO A 358 15.22 -4.03 44.21
N PRO A 359 16.14 -3.04 44.36
CA PRO A 359 15.79 -1.75 44.95
C PRO A 359 14.79 -0.97 44.11
N VAL A 360 14.88 -1.09 42.79
CA VAL A 360 14.00 -0.40 41.83
C VAL A 360 12.60 -1.01 41.86
N LEU A 361 12.49 -2.34 41.91
CA LEU A 361 11.22 -3.03 42.10
C LEU A 361 10.51 -2.58 43.38
N ALA A 362 11.23 -2.49 44.50
CA ALA A 362 10.65 -2.07 45.77
C ALA A 362 10.03 -0.66 45.68
N GLN A 363 10.74 0.29 45.05
CA GLN A 363 10.23 1.63 44.83
C GLN A 363 9.03 1.67 43.87
N ALA A 364 9.07 0.87 42.80
CA ALA A 364 7.96 0.76 41.85
C ALA A 364 6.69 0.19 42.50
N LEU A 365 6.83 -0.78 43.42
CA LEU A 365 5.71 -1.35 44.17
C LEU A 365 5.12 -0.36 45.18
N GLU A 366 5.96 0.43 45.86
CA GLU A 366 5.50 1.47 46.80
C GLU A 366 4.69 2.56 46.08
N LYS A 367 5.16 2.99 44.89
CA LYS A 367 4.54 4.03 44.08
C LYS A 367 3.57 3.51 43.03
N LEU A 368 3.22 2.23 43.06
CA LEU A 368 2.43 1.57 42.02
C LEU A 368 1.17 2.35 41.60
N PRO A 369 0.37 2.96 42.50
CA PRO A 369 -0.82 3.72 42.11
C PRO A 369 -0.57 4.94 41.22
N GLN A 370 0.67 5.46 41.19
CA GLN A 370 1.03 6.70 40.47
C GLN A 370 1.76 6.42 39.15
N LEU A 371 2.03 5.15 38.84
CA LEU A 371 2.91 4.73 37.76
C LEU A 371 2.14 4.03 36.63
N LEU A 372 2.70 4.14 35.43
CA LEU A 372 2.34 3.36 34.26
C LEU A 372 3.26 2.14 34.18
N ILE A 373 2.68 0.94 34.16
CA ILE A 373 3.41 -0.32 34.05
C ILE A 373 3.37 -0.82 32.61
N LYS A 374 4.55 -1.05 32.04
CA LYS A 374 4.77 -1.53 30.66
C LYS A 374 5.57 -2.83 30.64
N PRO A 375 5.39 -3.66 29.60
CA PRO A 375 6.32 -4.76 29.35
C PRO A 375 7.71 -4.24 28.99
N ALA A 376 8.75 -4.88 29.51
CA ALA A 376 10.15 -4.61 29.13
C ALA A 376 10.51 -5.20 27.76
N PHE A 377 9.79 -6.25 27.34
CA PHE A 377 10.03 -7.02 26.12
C PHE A 377 8.77 -7.16 25.27
N PRO A 378 8.86 -7.08 23.93
CA PRO A 378 7.72 -7.27 23.02
C PRO A 378 7.02 -8.64 23.15
N SER A 379 7.74 -9.68 23.58
CA SER A 379 7.20 -11.04 23.78
C SER A 379 6.17 -11.12 24.90
N GLN A 380 6.07 -10.09 25.74
CA GLN A 380 5.11 -10.03 26.82
C GLN A 380 3.89 -9.24 26.40
N SER A 381 2.88 -9.95 25.92
CA SER A 381 1.62 -9.39 25.50
C SER A 381 0.74 -9.05 26.71
N PHE A 382 0.91 -7.86 27.29
CA PHE A 382 -0.12 -7.24 28.12
C PHE A 382 -0.24 -5.75 27.82
N THR A 383 -1.47 -5.25 27.87
CA THR A 383 -1.75 -3.83 27.66
C THR A 383 -1.11 -3.01 28.78
N PRO A 384 -0.43 -1.88 28.49
CA PRO A 384 0.07 -0.98 29.53
C PRO A 384 -1.01 -0.66 30.56
N VAL A 385 -0.65 -0.75 31.83
CA VAL A 385 -1.61 -0.62 32.94
C VAL A 385 -1.31 0.61 33.76
N PHE A 386 -2.32 1.46 33.94
CA PHE A 386 -2.27 2.59 34.86
C PHE A 386 -2.56 2.10 36.28
N GLY A 387 -1.62 2.28 37.20
CA GLY A 387 -1.81 1.81 38.58
C GLY A 387 -3.01 2.44 39.30
N ARG A 388 -3.39 3.67 38.92
CA ARG A 388 -4.55 4.39 39.47
C ARG A 388 -5.90 3.81 39.01
N ASP A 389 -5.94 3.18 37.83
CA ASP A 389 -7.17 2.62 37.25
C ASP A 389 -7.49 1.24 37.86
N LEU A 390 -6.53 0.64 38.58
CA LEU A 390 -6.71 -0.64 39.25
C LEU A 390 -7.30 -0.47 40.65
N ASN A 391 -8.20 -1.38 41.01
CA ASN A 391 -8.62 -1.55 42.40
C ASN A 391 -7.53 -2.23 43.26
N GLU A 392 -7.72 -2.30 44.57
CA GLU A 392 -6.70 -2.83 45.50
C GLU A 392 -6.34 -4.31 45.23
N GLU A 393 -7.33 -5.14 44.90
CA GLU A 393 -7.12 -6.55 44.56
C GLU A 393 -6.29 -6.70 43.27
N GLN A 394 -6.66 -5.95 42.22
CA GLN A 394 -5.96 -5.93 40.94
C GLN A 394 -4.53 -5.42 41.09
N ARG A 395 -4.30 -4.40 41.94
CA ARG A 395 -2.94 -3.93 42.27
C ARG A 395 -2.13 -5.02 42.98
N GLY A 396 -2.73 -5.74 43.92
CA GLY A 396 -2.09 -6.87 44.59
C GLY A 396 -1.70 -7.99 43.61
N GLN A 397 -2.58 -8.33 42.67
CA GLN A 397 -2.30 -9.30 41.61
C GLN A 397 -1.16 -8.84 40.69
N LEU A 398 -1.15 -7.56 40.29
CA LEU A 398 -0.08 -6.99 39.47
C LEU A 398 1.26 -7.01 40.22
N ALA A 399 1.26 -6.61 41.50
CA ALA A 399 2.44 -6.64 42.36
C ALA A 399 3.03 -8.06 42.47
N ALA A 400 2.19 -9.07 42.70
CA ALA A 400 2.62 -10.47 42.76
C ALA A 400 3.24 -10.95 41.44
N ARG A 401 2.65 -10.56 40.29
CA ARG A 401 3.21 -10.86 38.96
C ARG A 401 4.56 -10.18 38.73
N MET A 402 4.69 -8.91 39.13
CA MET A 402 5.95 -8.15 39.04
C MET A 402 7.04 -8.80 39.89
N GLN A 403 6.71 -9.22 41.12
CA GLN A 403 7.66 -9.93 42.00
C GLN A 403 8.08 -11.30 41.45
N ALA A 404 7.18 -12.01 40.76
CA ALA A 404 7.49 -13.31 40.18
C ALA A 404 8.48 -13.22 38.99
N ARG A 405 8.42 -12.14 38.20
CA ARG A 405 9.32 -11.90 37.06
C ARG A 405 9.72 -10.43 36.98
N PRO A 406 10.59 -9.91 37.85
CA PRO A 406 10.89 -8.48 37.93
C PRO A 406 11.46 -7.87 36.65
N TYR A 407 12.38 -8.58 36.00
CA TYR A 407 13.04 -8.20 34.74
C TYR A 407 12.07 -7.95 33.57
N ALA A 408 10.85 -8.46 33.67
CA ALA A 408 9.79 -8.38 32.67
C ALA A 408 9.09 -7.01 32.61
N TYR A 409 9.23 -6.19 33.66
CA TYR A 409 8.41 -5.00 33.85
C TYR A 409 9.23 -3.73 33.84
N VAL A 410 8.63 -2.67 33.29
CA VAL A 410 9.12 -1.30 33.34
C VAL A 410 8.05 -0.45 34.01
N ALA A 411 8.45 0.31 35.02
CA ALA A 411 7.64 1.31 35.67
C ALA A 411 8.00 2.69 35.13
N GLN A 412 7.01 3.50 34.77
CA GLN A 412 7.22 4.82 34.17
C GLN A 412 6.28 5.85 34.80
N GLU A 413 6.75 7.09 34.98
CA GLU A 413 5.86 8.21 35.32
C GLU A 413 4.90 8.54 34.17
N LEU A 414 3.80 9.21 34.50
CA LEU A 414 2.81 9.63 33.52
C LEU A 414 3.26 10.93 32.84
N ALA A 415 3.37 10.90 31.51
CA ALA A 415 3.57 12.11 30.73
C ALA A 415 2.23 12.86 30.68
N GLN A 416 2.11 13.95 31.43
CA GLN A 416 1.01 14.88 31.18
C GLN A 416 1.27 15.56 29.83
N LEU A 417 0.36 15.35 28.89
CA LEU A 417 0.47 15.83 27.51
C LEU A 417 0.02 17.28 27.40
N SER A 418 0.69 18.07 26.56
CA SER A 418 0.23 19.42 26.22
C SER A 418 -1.02 19.36 25.37
N GLN A 419 -1.79 20.45 25.40
CA GLN A 419 -3.02 20.61 24.64
C GLN A 419 -2.84 21.61 23.49
N ALA A 420 -3.23 21.20 22.29
CA ALA A 420 -3.19 22.03 21.09
C ALA A 420 -4.60 22.28 20.53
N PRO A 421 -4.82 23.41 19.84
CA PRO A 421 -6.11 23.75 19.26
C PRO A 421 -6.45 22.86 18.06
N VAL A 422 -7.64 22.24 18.06
CA VAL A 422 -8.20 21.41 16.98
C VAL A 422 -9.46 22.07 16.45
N TRP A 423 -9.61 22.09 15.12
CA TRP A 423 -10.79 22.66 14.46
C TRP A 423 -11.95 21.66 14.45
N GLN A 424 -13.06 22.01 15.09
CA GLN A 424 -14.29 21.22 15.08
C GLN A 424 -15.24 21.78 14.01
N ALA A 425 -15.30 21.12 12.85
CA ALA A 425 -16.04 21.61 11.69
C ALA A 425 -17.57 21.69 11.92
N GLU A 426 -18.14 20.70 12.61
CA GLU A 426 -19.57 20.60 12.90
C GLU A 426 -20.08 21.81 13.70
N ASP A 427 -19.36 22.14 14.76
CA ASP A 427 -19.74 23.22 15.66
C ASP A 427 -19.08 24.57 15.31
N GLY A 428 -18.11 24.58 14.39
CA GLY A 428 -17.42 25.78 13.91
C GLY A 428 -16.58 26.50 14.97
N HIS A 429 -15.99 25.78 15.91
CA HIS A 429 -15.12 26.33 16.96
C HIS A 429 -13.84 25.50 17.15
N ILE A 430 -12.93 26.02 17.96
CA ILE A 430 -11.66 25.37 18.28
C ILE A 430 -11.77 24.73 19.67
N GLN A 431 -11.29 23.50 19.82
CA GLN A 431 -11.19 22.83 21.13
C GLN A 431 -9.75 22.40 21.42
N PRO A 432 -9.29 22.44 22.68
CA PRO A 432 -8.04 21.83 23.08
C PRO A 432 -8.14 20.30 23.01
N ARG A 433 -7.08 19.67 22.53
CA ARG A 433 -6.87 18.22 22.59
C ARG A 433 -5.44 17.90 22.96
N ALA A 434 -5.24 16.83 23.74
CA ALA A 434 -3.92 16.32 24.07
C ALA A 434 -3.15 15.93 22.80
N ILE A 435 -1.88 16.31 22.73
CA ILE A 435 -1.01 16.00 21.60
C ILE A 435 0.30 15.31 22.03
N GLY A 436 0.82 14.50 21.11
CA GLY A 436 2.19 13.99 21.15
C GLY A 436 2.86 14.20 19.79
N MET A 437 4.16 14.44 19.77
CA MET A 437 4.89 14.74 18.53
C MET A 437 5.95 13.68 18.25
N ARG A 438 5.91 13.09 17.05
CA ARG A 438 7.00 12.25 16.54
C ARG A 438 7.89 13.05 15.60
N VAL A 439 9.18 13.11 15.93
CA VAL A 439 10.20 13.78 15.11
C VAL A 439 11.20 12.74 14.61
N TYR A 440 11.81 12.98 13.45
CA TYR A 440 12.70 12.05 12.76
C TYR A 440 14.09 12.64 12.59
N ALA A 441 15.12 11.81 12.63
CA ALA A 441 16.49 12.18 12.28
C ALA A 441 17.09 11.15 11.31
N VAL A 442 17.94 11.60 10.41
CA VAL A 442 18.67 10.73 9.47
C VAL A 442 20.17 10.92 9.62
N SER A 443 20.91 9.83 9.46
CA SER A 443 22.37 9.86 9.48
C SER A 443 22.88 10.70 8.30
N GLY A 444 23.65 11.75 8.60
CA GLY A 444 24.35 12.58 7.60
C GLY A 444 25.82 12.17 7.46
N LYS A 445 26.60 12.98 6.73
CA LYS A 445 28.04 12.76 6.56
C LYS A 445 28.82 12.99 7.87
N ASP A 446 28.51 14.09 8.55
CA ASP A 446 29.22 14.52 9.76
C ASP A 446 28.38 14.33 11.03
N ASP A 447 27.05 14.49 10.94
CA ASP A 447 26.12 14.35 12.06
C ASP A 447 24.70 14.01 11.59
N TYR A 448 23.81 13.69 12.53
CA TYR A 448 22.39 13.47 12.26
C TYR A 448 21.68 14.76 11.86
N ARG A 449 20.90 14.70 10.77
CA ARG A 449 20.00 15.77 10.35
C ARG A 449 18.58 15.48 10.82
N VAL A 450 18.03 16.39 11.62
CA VAL A 450 16.65 16.31 12.11
C VAL A 450 15.67 16.89 11.07
N LEU A 451 14.56 16.19 10.84
CA LEU A 451 13.44 16.67 10.02
C LEU A 451 12.90 17.96 10.64
N SER A 452 12.90 19.08 9.91
CA SER A 452 12.38 20.38 10.39
C SER A 452 10.85 20.42 10.43
N GLY A 453 10.28 19.53 11.24
CA GLY A 453 8.87 19.22 11.38
C GLY A 453 8.69 17.84 12.04
N GLY A 454 7.48 17.34 12.03
CA GLY A 454 7.15 16.07 12.66
C GLY A 454 5.70 15.69 12.42
N LEU A 455 5.36 14.47 12.80
CA LEU A 455 3.99 14.01 12.83
C LEU A 455 3.43 14.31 14.22
N THR A 456 2.60 15.35 14.33
CA THR A 456 1.87 15.61 15.56
C THR A 456 0.60 14.77 15.56
N ARG A 457 0.41 13.99 16.62
CA ARG A 457 -0.74 13.12 16.83
C ARG A 457 -1.67 13.76 17.85
N VAL A 458 -2.97 13.64 17.60
CA VAL A 458 -4.03 14.23 18.41
C VAL A 458 -4.86 13.10 19.02
N ALA A 459 -5.13 13.18 20.31
CA ALA A 459 -6.00 12.21 20.96
C ALA A 459 -7.47 12.34 20.50
N ALA A 460 -8.18 11.22 20.40
CA ALA A 460 -9.59 11.20 19.99
C ALA A 460 -10.50 11.91 21.01
N GLU A 461 -10.23 11.69 22.31
CA GLU A 461 -10.94 12.31 23.43
C GLU A 461 -10.13 13.46 24.04
N ALA A 462 -10.81 14.42 24.66
CA ALA A 462 -10.18 15.60 25.26
C ALA A 462 -9.23 15.28 26.43
N ASP A 463 -9.54 14.21 27.19
CA ASP A 463 -8.81 13.79 28.38
C ASP A 463 -7.96 12.53 28.17
N ALA A 464 -7.76 12.12 26.92
CA ALA A 464 -7.01 10.90 26.62
C ALA A 464 -5.49 11.10 26.87
N GLU A 465 -4.98 10.41 27.89
CA GLU A 465 -3.57 10.44 28.31
C GLU A 465 -2.64 9.59 27.42
N VAL A 466 -3.21 8.82 26.48
CA VAL A 466 -2.44 8.03 25.50
C VAL A 466 -2.88 8.38 24.09
N VAL A 467 -1.97 8.99 23.34
CA VAL A 467 -2.18 9.25 21.92
C VAL A 467 -1.73 8.04 21.11
N SER A 468 -2.69 7.24 20.64
CA SER A 468 -2.45 6.15 19.70
C SER A 468 -3.34 6.30 18.47
N MET A 469 -2.75 6.13 17.28
CA MET A 469 -3.51 6.13 16.02
C MET A 469 -4.44 4.92 15.92
N GLN A 470 -4.08 3.80 16.54
CA GLN A 470 -4.93 2.60 16.59
C GLN A 470 -6.23 2.84 17.38
N ARG A 471 -6.30 3.90 18.20
CA ARG A 471 -7.50 4.30 18.95
C ARG A 471 -8.28 5.43 18.27
N GLY A 472 -8.03 5.71 17.00
CA GLY A 472 -8.82 6.66 16.20
C GLY A 472 -8.49 8.15 16.43
N GLY A 473 -7.24 8.47 16.75
CA GLY A 473 -6.77 9.87 16.86
C GLY A 473 -6.45 10.51 15.50
N ALA A 474 -6.65 11.83 15.39
CA ALA A 474 -6.30 12.61 14.21
C ALA A 474 -4.81 13.00 14.17
N SER A 475 -4.34 13.55 13.05
CA SER A 475 -2.99 14.10 12.90
C SER A 475 -2.99 15.60 12.61
N LYS A 476 -1.85 16.25 12.89
CA LYS A 476 -1.56 17.65 12.57
C LYS A 476 -0.22 17.73 11.84
N ASP A 477 -0.12 18.65 10.88
CA ASP A 477 1.18 19.12 10.38
C ASP A 477 1.89 19.91 11.48
N THR A 478 3.21 19.80 11.54
CA THR A 478 4.05 20.52 12.51
C THR A 478 4.86 21.58 11.77
N TRP A 479 4.58 22.85 12.03
CA TRP A 479 5.26 23.98 11.41
C TRP A 479 6.40 24.50 12.27
N VAL A 480 7.61 24.21 11.83
CA VAL A 480 8.82 24.82 12.39
C VAL A 480 9.07 26.14 11.68
N LEU A 481 9.03 27.23 12.44
CA LEU A 481 9.24 28.57 11.90
C LEU A 481 10.73 28.85 11.62
N SER A 482 10.98 29.90 10.83
CA SER A 482 12.33 30.38 10.54
C SER A 482 12.42 31.90 10.68
N GLU A 483 13.48 32.38 11.32
CA GLU A 483 13.78 33.82 11.41
C GLU A 483 14.22 34.38 10.05
N GLN A 484 14.97 33.59 9.28
CA GLN A 484 15.35 33.90 7.90
C GLN A 484 14.33 33.33 6.94
N ALA A 485 14.04 34.02 5.83
CA ALA A 485 13.31 33.39 4.72
C ALA A 485 14.05 32.09 4.39
N PRO A 486 13.36 30.94 4.22
CA PRO A 486 14.03 29.69 3.90
C PRO A 486 14.89 29.95 2.68
N GLY A 487 16.21 30.03 2.87
CA GLY A 487 17.15 30.03 1.76
C GLY A 487 16.81 28.76 1.03
N GLY A 488 16.38 28.88 -0.22
CA GLY A 488 15.90 27.74 -0.98
C GLY A 488 16.96 26.65 -0.90
N GLU A 489 16.74 25.65 -0.05
CA GLU A 489 17.15 24.29 -0.34
C GLU A 489 16.28 23.87 -1.51
N GLN A 490 16.43 24.60 -2.63
CA GLN A 490 16.14 24.10 -3.94
C GLN A 490 16.79 22.73 -3.95
N TRP A 491 16.03 21.78 -4.47
CA TRP A 491 16.58 20.54 -4.94
C TRP A 491 17.69 20.93 -5.91
N THR A 492 18.90 21.17 -5.39
CA THR A 492 20.10 21.38 -6.19
C THR A 492 20.26 20.05 -6.86
N ALA A 493 19.79 20.04 -8.09
CA ALA A 493 19.54 18.84 -8.83
C ALA A 493 20.80 17.97 -8.76
N GLN A 494 20.52 16.69 -8.53
CA GLN A 494 21.31 15.59 -9.06
C GLN A 494 21.94 15.99 -10.40
N ARG A 495 23.15 15.46 -10.66
CA ARG A 495 23.82 15.50 -11.97
C ARG A 495 22.80 15.66 -13.10
N THR A 496 22.95 16.70 -13.93
CA THR A 496 22.08 16.90 -15.10
C THR A 496 22.02 15.59 -15.88
N VAL A 497 20.81 15.05 -16.01
CA VAL A 497 20.54 13.81 -16.75
C VAL A 497 21.00 14.02 -18.19
N GLY A 498 22.07 13.32 -18.57
CA GLY A 498 22.57 13.33 -19.94
C GLY A 498 21.71 12.46 -20.85
N VAL A 499 21.94 12.54 -22.16
CA VAL A 499 21.24 11.67 -23.13
C VAL A 499 21.44 10.18 -22.82
N HIS A 500 22.58 9.81 -22.24
CA HIS A 500 22.91 8.45 -21.83
C HIS A 500 22.19 7.99 -20.55
N ASP A 501 21.70 8.94 -19.74
CA ASP A 501 20.96 8.65 -18.51
C ASP A 501 19.44 8.53 -18.77
N LEU A 502 18.99 8.74 -20.02
CA LEU A 502 17.57 8.68 -20.39
C LEU A 502 17.04 7.24 -20.35
N VAL A 503 16.23 6.96 -19.35
CA VAL A 503 15.51 5.69 -19.18
C VAL A 503 14.21 5.73 -19.97
N ARG A 504 14.14 4.98 -21.09
CA ARG A 504 12.92 4.86 -21.93
C ARG A 504 12.05 3.64 -21.61
N ARG A 505 12.56 2.72 -20.81
CA ARG A 505 11.89 1.50 -20.34
C ARG A 505 12.17 1.40 -18.84
N ASP A 506 11.16 1.16 -18.02
CA ASP A 506 11.34 0.93 -16.58
C ASP A 506 12.17 -0.34 -16.37
N PRO A 507 13.47 -0.23 -15.99
CA PRO A 507 14.34 -1.39 -15.87
C PRO A 507 14.14 -2.09 -14.51
N TYR A 508 13.31 -1.53 -13.63
CA TYR A 508 13.11 -1.99 -12.26
C TYR A 508 11.72 -2.56 -12.03
N LEU A 509 10.95 -2.79 -13.10
CA LEU A 509 9.59 -3.30 -13.01
C LEU A 509 9.60 -4.75 -12.47
N PRO A 510 9.07 -5.00 -11.24
CA PRO A 510 9.10 -6.34 -10.65
C PRO A 510 8.17 -7.32 -11.38
N SER A 511 8.58 -8.58 -11.49
CA SER A 511 7.77 -9.63 -12.15
C SER A 511 6.37 -9.76 -11.53
N ARG A 512 6.25 -9.68 -10.21
CA ARG A 512 4.98 -9.75 -9.48
C ARG A 512 4.02 -8.61 -9.84
N VAL A 513 4.53 -7.39 -10.00
CA VAL A 513 3.70 -6.23 -10.41
C VAL A 513 3.11 -6.48 -11.79
N VAL A 514 3.89 -7.08 -12.68
CA VAL A 514 3.47 -7.36 -14.06
C VAL A 514 2.49 -8.52 -14.12
N GLU A 515 2.72 -9.56 -13.33
CA GLU A 515 1.77 -10.65 -13.12
C GLU A 515 0.41 -10.11 -12.65
N ASN A 516 0.40 -9.23 -11.65
CA ASN A 516 -0.83 -8.64 -11.16
C ASN A 516 -1.48 -7.71 -12.19
N LEU A 517 -0.72 -6.99 -13.02
CA LEU A 517 -1.29 -6.22 -14.15
C LEU A 517 -1.90 -7.13 -15.22
N PHE A 518 -1.26 -8.26 -15.52
CA PHE A 518 -1.77 -9.28 -16.43
C PHE A 518 -3.10 -9.86 -15.93
N TRP A 519 -3.14 -10.29 -14.67
CA TRP A 519 -4.36 -10.81 -14.04
C TRP A 519 -5.43 -9.74 -13.86
N PHE A 520 -5.06 -8.50 -13.55
CA PHE A 520 -6.00 -7.37 -13.52
C PHE A 520 -6.69 -7.20 -14.87
N GLY A 521 -5.95 -7.26 -15.98
CA GLY A 521 -6.52 -7.21 -17.33
C GLY A 521 -7.47 -8.38 -17.62
N ARG A 522 -7.12 -9.60 -17.19
CA ARG A 522 -7.95 -10.80 -17.33
C ARG A 522 -9.23 -10.70 -16.49
N TYR A 523 -9.13 -10.39 -15.21
CA TYR A 523 -10.29 -10.28 -14.32
C TYR A 523 -11.21 -9.15 -14.74
N CYS A 524 -10.68 -8.03 -15.22
CA CYS A 524 -11.50 -6.95 -15.76
C CYS A 524 -12.37 -7.41 -16.94
N GLU A 525 -11.78 -8.17 -17.87
CA GLU A 525 -12.53 -8.68 -19.03
C GLU A 525 -13.51 -9.78 -18.61
N ARG A 526 -13.09 -10.71 -17.74
CA ARG A 526 -13.95 -11.77 -17.21
C ARG A 526 -15.18 -11.21 -16.51
N CYS A 527 -15.02 -10.16 -15.70
CA CYS A 527 -16.15 -9.49 -15.06
C CYS A 527 -17.10 -8.84 -16.08
N ASP A 528 -16.58 -8.27 -17.17
CA ASP A 528 -17.41 -7.68 -18.25
C ASP A 528 -18.19 -8.78 -18.98
N ASP A 529 -17.51 -9.86 -19.35
CA ASP A 529 -18.07 -11.03 -20.02
C ASP A 529 -19.16 -11.70 -19.17
N SER A 530 -18.86 -11.98 -17.89
CA SER A 530 -19.83 -12.54 -16.93
C SER A 530 -21.01 -11.61 -16.71
N ALA A 531 -20.78 -10.30 -16.53
CA ALA A 531 -21.86 -9.34 -16.31
C ALA A 531 -22.80 -9.24 -17.52
N ARG A 532 -22.26 -9.26 -18.75
CA ARG A 532 -23.06 -9.26 -19.99
C ARG A 532 -23.91 -10.51 -20.13
N LEU A 533 -23.32 -11.69 -19.92
CA LEU A 533 -24.05 -12.96 -20.04
C LEU A 533 -25.12 -13.08 -18.95
N LEU A 534 -24.82 -12.69 -17.70
CA LEU A 534 -25.79 -12.65 -16.62
C LEU A 534 -26.92 -11.65 -16.90
N ARG A 535 -26.61 -10.49 -17.49
CA ARG A 535 -27.62 -9.49 -17.89
C ARG A 535 -28.56 -10.04 -18.96
N ILE A 536 -28.01 -10.75 -19.95
CA ILE A 536 -28.76 -11.41 -21.04
C ILE A 536 -29.73 -12.46 -20.49
N MET A 537 -29.26 -13.30 -19.56
CA MET A 537 -30.07 -14.35 -18.93
C MET A 537 -31.13 -13.75 -18.00
N LEU A 538 -30.74 -12.80 -17.16
CA LEU A 538 -31.61 -12.18 -16.18
C LEU A 538 -32.71 -11.33 -16.84
N GLY A 539 -32.37 -10.54 -17.86
CA GLY A 539 -33.36 -9.77 -18.61
C GLY A 539 -34.45 -10.66 -19.22
N ARG A 540 -34.06 -11.77 -19.86
CA ARG A 540 -35.02 -12.74 -20.43
C ARG A 540 -35.82 -13.49 -19.37
N TYR A 541 -35.20 -13.80 -18.24
CA TYR A 541 -35.89 -14.43 -17.11
C TYR A 541 -36.97 -13.51 -16.52
N VAL A 542 -36.67 -12.21 -16.39
CA VAL A 542 -37.60 -11.20 -15.85
C VAL A 542 -38.71 -10.85 -16.87
N ASP A 543 -38.35 -10.67 -18.14
CA ASP A 543 -39.30 -10.31 -19.19
C ASP A 543 -40.26 -11.49 -19.51
N GLY A 544 -39.80 -12.74 -19.35
CA GLY A 544 -40.59 -13.94 -19.64
C GLY A 544 -40.82 -14.21 -21.13
N ASP A 545 -40.23 -13.37 -21.99
CA ASP A 545 -40.32 -13.45 -23.44
C ASP A 545 -39.17 -14.32 -23.99
N ASP A 546 -39.52 -15.35 -24.75
CA ASP A 546 -38.60 -16.30 -25.41
C ASP A 546 -37.85 -17.32 -24.51
N PRO A 547 -38.54 -18.40 -24.08
CA PRO A 547 -37.94 -19.49 -23.29
C PRO A 547 -36.79 -20.22 -23.99
N GLN A 548 -36.77 -20.27 -25.32
CA GLN A 548 -35.75 -21.00 -26.08
C GLN A 548 -34.44 -20.21 -26.11
N ALA A 549 -34.51 -18.89 -26.30
CA ALA A 549 -33.36 -18.00 -26.18
C ALA A 549 -32.79 -18.01 -24.74
N LEU A 550 -33.64 -17.99 -23.71
CA LEU A 550 -33.22 -18.12 -22.32
C LEU A 550 -32.49 -19.45 -22.07
N GLN A 551 -33.08 -20.58 -22.49
CA GLN A 551 -32.47 -21.89 -22.31
C GLN A 551 -31.12 -22.00 -23.02
N SER A 552 -30.97 -21.40 -24.20
CA SER A 552 -29.70 -21.34 -24.92
C SER A 552 -28.64 -20.55 -24.16
N ALA A 553 -29.00 -19.37 -23.62
CA ALA A 553 -28.08 -18.57 -22.82
C ALA A 553 -27.68 -19.27 -21.51
N VAL A 554 -28.61 -19.97 -20.86
CA VAL A 554 -28.35 -20.80 -19.67
C VAL A 554 -27.40 -21.96 -20.00
N SER A 555 -27.63 -22.65 -21.11
CA SER A 555 -26.76 -23.75 -21.57
C SER A 555 -25.34 -23.25 -21.88
N LEU A 556 -25.22 -22.04 -22.45
CA LEU A 556 -23.92 -21.40 -22.60
C LEU A 556 -23.27 -21.12 -21.23
N GLY A 557 -24.01 -20.54 -20.29
CA GLY A 557 -23.51 -20.25 -18.94
C GLY A 557 -23.04 -21.50 -18.19
N GLU A 558 -23.71 -22.64 -18.36
CA GLU A 558 -23.27 -23.95 -17.84
C GLU A 558 -21.96 -24.39 -18.51
N SER A 559 -21.89 -24.35 -19.85
CA SER A 559 -20.69 -24.77 -20.59
C SER A 559 -19.42 -23.96 -20.26
N LEU A 560 -19.60 -22.71 -19.79
CA LEU A 560 -18.52 -21.82 -19.37
C LEU A 560 -18.23 -21.88 -17.87
N MET A 561 -18.91 -22.76 -17.11
CA MET A 561 -18.85 -22.83 -15.64
C MET A 561 -19.23 -21.52 -14.94
N LEU A 562 -20.02 -20.66 -15.60
CA LEU A 562 -20.54 -19.42 -14.99
C LEU A 562 -21.74 -19.73 -14.09
N LEU A 563 -22.63 -20.60 -14.56
CA LEU A 563 -23.82 -21.04 -13.83
C LEU A 563 -23.56 -22.40 -13.16
N PRO A 564 -23.95 -22.60 -11.89
CA PRO A 564 -24.00 -23.92 -11.27
C PRO A 564 -24.95 -24.86 -12.02
N GLU A 565 -24.73 -26.17 -11.95
CA GLU A 565 -25.57 -27.18 -12.64
C GLU A 565 -26.85 -27.55 -11.85
N GLU A 566 -26.79 -27.49 -10.51
CA GLU A 566 -27.88 -27.90 -9.62
C GLU A 566 -28.72 -26.72 -9.12
N GLY A 567 -30.02 -26.94 -8.90
CA GLY A 567 -30.97 -25.96 -8.34
C GLY A 567 -31.97 -25.40 -9.35
N GLU A 568 -32.94 -24.62 -8.84
CA GLU A 568 -33.86 -23.88 -9.70
C GLU A 568 -33.13 -22.71 -10.38
N LEU A 569 -33.56 -22.30 -11.59
CA LEU A 569 -32.85 -21.29 -12.38
C LEU A 569 -32.62 -19.97 -11.60
N HIS A 570 -33.61 -19.55 -10.80
CA HIS A 570 -33.49 -18.34 -9.99
C HIS A 570 -32.40 -18.45 -8.92
N GLU A 571 -32.30 -19.60 -8.23
CA GLU A 571 -31.25 -19.87 -7.23
C GLU A 571 -29.87 -19.90 -7.90
N ARG A 572 -29.78 -20.53 -9.07
CA ARG A 572 -28.57 -20.63 -9.87
C ARG A 572 -28.07 -19.25 -10.35
N LEU A 573 -28.98 -18.39 -10.81
CA LEU A 573 -28.67 -17.01 -11.19
C LEU A 573 -28.16 -16.18 -10.00
N LEU A 574 -28.80 -16.32 -8.83
CA LEU A 574 -28.34 -15.67 -7.60
C LEU A 574 -26.96 -16.17 -7.17
N ALA A 575 -26.71 -17.48 -7.23
CA ALA A 575 -25.40 -18.05 -6.93
C ALA A 575 -24.31 -17.57 -7.90
N ALA A 576 -24.62 -17.45 -9.19
CA ALA A 576 -23.69 -16.94 -10.20
C ALA A 576 -23.39 -15.43 -10.03
N LEU A 577 -24.34 -14.63 -9.51
CA LEU A 577 -24.15 -13.21 -9.25
C LEU A 577 -23.45 -12.94 -7.90
N LEU A 578 -24.00 -13.48 -6.83
CA LEU A 578 -23.72 -13.10 -5.44
C LEU A 578 -23.12 -14.23 -4.59
N GLY A 579 -23.07 -15.45 -5.09
CA GLY A 579 -22.63 -16.61 -4.31
C GLY A 579 -21.18 -16.51 -3.86
N ASP A 580 -20.95 -16.57 -2.55
CA ASP A 580 -19.60 -16.58 -1.96
C ASP A 580 -18.93 -17.95 -2.09
N ASP A 581 -19.72 -19.03 -2.09
CA ASP A 581 -19.23 -20.42 -2.23
C ASP A 581 -18.93 -20.79 -3.69
N TRP A 582 -19.46 -20.02 -4.66
CA TRP A 582 -19.24 -20.27 -6.08
C TRP A 582 -18.01 -19.49 -6.58
N SER A 583 -16.90 -20.19 -6.77
CA SER A 583 -15.60 -19.60 -7.16
C SER A 583 -15.60 -18.85 -8.50
N PHE A 584 -16.62 -19.04 -9.35
CA PHE A 584 -16.78 -18.37 -10.63
C PHE A 584 -17.84 -17.28 -10.62
N SER A 585 -18.44 -16.98 -9.45
CA SER A 585 -19.44 -15.92 -9.34
C SER A 585 -18.88 -14.56 -9.74
N LEU A 586 -19.76 -13.67 -10.19
CA LEU A 586 -19.41 -12.31 -10.53
C LEU A 586 -18.77 -11.61 -9.32
N ARG A 587 -19.36 -11.76 -8.12
CA ARG A 587 -18.78 -11.26 -6.87
C ARG A 587 -17.35 -11.77 -6.64
N SER A 588 -17.11 -13.08 -6.75
CA SER A 588 -15.76 -13.66 -6.59
C SER A 588 -14.75 -13.08 -7.58
N ASN A 589 -15.16 -12.89 -8.84
CA ASN A 589 -14.29 -12.30 -9.87
C ASN A 589 -14.03 -10.80 -9.62
N LEU A 590 -15.02 -10.05 -9.12
CA LEU A 590 -14.84 -8.65 -8.70
C LEU A 590 -13.87 -8.53 -7.52
N GLN A 591 -13.96 -9.42 -6.53
CA GLN A 591 -13.01 -9.48 -5.43
C GLN A 591 -11.59 -9.80 -5.92
N ARG A 592 -11.42 -10.72 -6.89
CA ARG A 592 -10.13 -11.00 -7.53
C ARG A 592 -9.57 -9.81 -8.32
N LEU A 593 -10.43 -9.12 -9.07
CA LEU A 593 -10.08 -7.88 -9.77
C LEU A 593 -9.56 -6.84 -8.79
N GLN A 594 -10.29 -6.61 -7.69
CA GLN A 594 -9.91 -5.68 -6.64
C GLN A 594 -8.60 -6.10 -5.96
N TRP A 595 -8.42 -7.39 -5.70
CA TRP A 595 -7.19 -7.93 -5.13
C TRP A 595 -6.00 -7.63 -6.05
N ALA A 596 -6.08 -7.98 -7.34
CA ALA A 596 -5.03 -7.70 -8.31
C ALA A 596 -4.75 -6.20 -8.43
N ALA A 597 -5.79 -5.36 -8.46
CA ALA A 597 -5.67 -3.91 -8.52
C ALA A 597 -4.90 -3.32 -7.34
N SER A 598 -5.17 -3.81 -6.13
CA SER A 598 -4.53 -3.33 -4.90
C SER A 598 -3.02 -3.60 -4.88
N GLN A 599 -2.56 -4.69 -5.50
CA GLN A 599 -1.14 -5.04 -5.63
C GLN A 599 -0.40 -4.08 -6.58
N VAL A 600 -1.13 -3.45 -7.50
CA VAL A 600 -0.57 -2.60 -8.56
C VAL A 600 -1.06 -1.15 -8.47
N ARG A 601 -1.63 -0.73 -7.33
CA ARG A 601 -2.05 0.66 -7.07
C ARG A 601 -0.96 1.68 -7.42
N GLY A 602 0.30 1.29 -7.25
CA GLY A 602 1.47 2.08 -7.65
C GLY A 602 1.50 2.51 -9.12
N LYS A 603 0.88 1.71 -10.01
CA LYS A 603 0.92 1.82 -11.47
C LYS A 603 -0.41 2.24 -12.12
N LEU A 604 -1.51 2.26 -11.36
CA LEU A 604 -2.81 2.72 -11.86
C LEU A 604 -2.89 4.25 -11.79
N SER A 605 -3.56 4.88 -12.78
CA SER A 605 -3.90 6.30 -12.71
C SER A 605 -4.85 6.57 -11.55
N ARG A 606 -4.94 7.83 -11.13
CA ARG A 606 -5.83 8.22 -10.05
C ARG A 606 -7.29 7.94 -10.41
N GLU A 607 -7.67 8.25 -11.65
CA GLU A 607 -8.98 8.05 -12.23
C GLU A 607 -9.35 6.56 -12.29
N ASN A 608 -8.40 5.69 -12.69
CA ASN A 608 -8.59 4.24 -12.70
C ASN A 608 -8.83 3.69 -11.28
N TRP A 609 -8.07 4.18 -10.29
CA TRP A 609 -8.28 3.78 -8.89
C TRP A 609 -9.63 4.24 -8.35
N GLN A 610 -10.08 5.46 -8.69
CA GLN A 610 -11.39 5.97 -8.27
C GLN A 610 -12.53 5.13 -8.83
N ALA A 611 -12.47 4.78 -10.11
CA ALA A 611 -13.47 3.91 -10.74
C ALA A 611 -13.56 2.53 -10.07
N LEU A 612 -12.43 1.96 -9.63
CA LEU A 612 -12.41 0.70 -8.86
C LEU A 612 -13.07 0.83 -7.49
N VAL A 613 -12.82 1.93 -6.78
CA VAL A 613 -13.41 2.16 -5.46
C VAL A 613 -14.92 2.36 -5.58
N GLU A 614 -15.39 3.07 -6.61
CA GLU A 614 -16.82 3.22 -6.90
C GLU A 614 -17.47 1.88 -7.22
N LEU A 615 -16.84 1.07 -8.06
CA LEU A 615 -17.29 -0.29 -8.38
C LEU A 615 -17.42 -1.15 -7.12
N GLN A 616 -16.41 -1.09 -6.24
CA GLN A 616 -16.43 -1.85 -4.98
C GLN A 616 -17.60 -1.40 -4.10
N ARG A 617 -17.83 -0.09 -3.97
CA ARG A 617 -18.93 0.44 -3.17
C ARG A 617 -20.27 -0.06 -3.71
N GLU A 618 -20.47 0.00 -5.03
CA GLU A 618 -21.70 -0.51 -5.67
C GLU A 618 -21.89 -2.02 -5.44
N ALA A 619 -20.82 -2.82 -5.47
CA ALA A 619 -20.89 -4.25 -5.21
C ALA A 619 -21.24 -4.57 -3.74
N MET A 620 -20.78 -3.75 -2.78
CA MET A 620 -21.09 -3.92 -1.35
C MET A 620 -22.53 -3.49 -1.01
N GLU A 621 -23.10 -2.53 -1.74
CA GLU A 621 -24.49 -2.08 -1.54
C GLU A 621 -25.52 -3.18 -1.86
N LEU A 622 -25.12 -4.26 -2.54
CA LEU A 622 -25.97 -5.41 -2.88
C LEU A 622 -25.99 -6.52 -1.81
N GLU A 623 -25.35 -6.32 -0.66
CA GLU A 623 -25.45 -7.22 0.49
C GLU A 623 -26.81 -7.04 1.22
N THR A 624 -27.92 -7.22 0.50
CA THR A 624 -29.29 -7.19 1.05
C THR A 624 -29.80 -8.60 1.32
N GLU A 625 -30.69 -8.75 2.33
CA GLU A 625 -31.21 -10.06 2.76
C GLU A 625 -32.15 -10.71 1.71
N GLU A 626 -32.79 -9.90 0.86
CA GLU A 626 -33.65 -10.36 -0.24
C GLU A 626 -33.33 -9.55 -1.52
N PRO A 627 -32.49 -10.06 -2.42
CA PRO A 627 -32.13 -9.35 -3.65
C PRO A 627 -33.26 -9.42 -4.68
N ASP A 628 -33.72 -8.26 -5.17
CA ASP A 628 -34.67 -8.16 -6.27
C ASP A 628 -33.98 -8.30 -7.63
N PHE A 629 -34.59 -9.04 -8.57
CA PHE A 629 -34.03 -9.25 -9.90
C PHE A 629 -34.00 -7.98 -10.76
N GLY A 630 -34.92 -7.02 -10.54
CA GLY A 630 -34.88 -5.71 -11.17
C GLY A 630 -33.67 -4.90 -10.70
N GLU A 631 -33.44 -4.85 -9.39
CA GLU A 631 -32.27 -4.18 -8.80
C GLU A 631 -30.94 -4.80 -9.27
N LEU A 632 -30.87 -6.13 -9.38
CA LEU A 632 -29.71 -6.85 -9.89
C LEU A 632 -29.44 -6.55 -11.37
N LEU A 633 -30.50 -6.41 -12.19
CA LEU A 633 -30.36 -6.04 -13.59
C LEU A 633 -29.83 -4.60 -13.74
N ASP A 634 -30.34 -3.68 -12.93
CA ASP A 634 -29.86 -2.30 -12.86
C ASP A 634 -28.39 -2.21 -12.39
N PHE A 635 -28.00 -3.05 -11.43
CA PHE A 635 -26.61 -3.18 -11.04
C PHE A 635 -25.74 -3.66 -12.20
N LEU A 636 -26.12 -4.72 -12.91
CA LEU A 636 -25.35 -5.22 -14.05
C LEU A 636 -25.18 -4.16 -15.14
N ASN A 637 -26.20 -3.33 -15.39
CA ASN A 637 -26.11 -2.21 -16.31
C ASN A 637 -25.07 -1.18 -15.88
N ARG A 638 -25.08 -0.76 -14.60
CA ARG A 638 -24.06 0.16 -14.06
C ARG A 638 -22.67 -0.46 -14.08
N LEU A 639 -22.55 -1.72 -13.70
CA LEU A 639 -21.28 -2.44 -13.63
C LEU A 639 -20.59 -2.50 -15.01
N VAL A 640 -21.33 -2.83 -16.07
CA VAL A 640 -20.79 -2.85 -17.44
C VAL A 640 -20.29 -1.46 -17.86
N MET A 641 -20.97 -0.38 -17.45
CA MET A 641 -20.48 0.99 -17.69
C MET A 641 -19.19 1.29 -16.93
N SER A 642 -19.10 0.89 -15.66
CA SER A 642 -17.92 1.08 -14.81
C SER A 642 -16.70 0.30 -15.33
N LEU A 643 -16.91 -0.94 -15.77
CA LEU A 643 -15.85 -1.77 -16.40
C LEU A 643 -15.39 -1.19 -17.75
N ALA A 644 -16.31 -0.61 -18.53
CA ALA A 644 -15.96 0.10 -19.75
C ALA A 644 -15.15 1.38 -19.47
N ALA A 645 -15.49 2.14 -18.42
CA ALA A 645 -14.72 3.31 -17.99
C ALA A 645 -13.30 2.93 -17.56
N LEU A 646 -13.17 1.87 -16.75
CA LEU A 646 -11.88 1.31 -16.33
C LEU A 646 -11.01 0.89 -17.52
N SER A 647 -11.62 0.30 -18.55
CA SER A 647 -10.95 0.03 -19.83
C SER A 647 -10.43 1.30 -20.50
N GLY A 648 -11.24 2.36 -20.52
CA GLY A 648 -10.89 3.64 -21.13
C GLY A 648 -9.69 4.27 -20.46
N PHE A 649 -9.70 4.37 -19.13
CA PHE A 649 -8.58 4.93 -18.36
C PHE A 649 -7.29 4.14 -18.56
N ALA A 650 -7.36 2.81 -18.64
CA ALA A 650 -6.18 2.00 -18.95
C ALA A 650 -5.61 2.26 -20.36
N LEU A 651 -6.42 2.68 -21.32
CA LEU A 651 -5.97 3.00 -22.69
C LEU A 651 -5.39 4.41 -22.82
N ASP A 652 -5.94 5.38 -22.08
CA ASP A 652 -5.64 6.80 -22.26
C ASP A 652 -4.65 7.35 -21.21
N ASP A 653 -4.70 6.88 -19.96
CA ASP A 653 -3.92 7.47 -18.86
C ASP A 653 -2.63 6.71 -18.54
N MET A 654 -2.50 5.47 -19.01
CA MET A 654 -1.32 4.64 -18.76
C MET A 654 -0.25 4.84 -19.84
N THR A 655 1.01 4.97 -19.43
CA THR A 655 2.14 4.90 -20.35
C THR A 655 2.19 3.49 -20.96
N ARG A 656 2.39 3.39 -22.27
CA ARG A 656 2.45 2.11 -23.02
C ARG A 656 3.78 1.35 -22.81
N ASP A 657 4.17 1.22 -21.54
CA ASP A 657 5.31 0.44 -21.09
C ASP A 657 4.99 -1.07 -21.09
N GLU A 658 5.91 -1.88 -20.59
CA GLU A 658 5.73 -3.34 -20.57
C GLU A 658 4.60 -3.76 -19.61
N GLY A 659 4.42 -3.06 -18.49
CA GLY A 659 3.32 -3.33 -17.56
C GLY A 659 1.95 -3.16 -18.23
N TRP A 660 1.78 -2.07 -18.98
CA TRP A 660 0.58 -1.85 -19.79
C TRP A 660 0.37 -2.94 -20.84
N ARG A 661 1.44 -3.40 -21.52
CA ARG A 661 1.31 -4.47 -22.53
C ARG A 661 0.86 -5.79 -21.93
N PHE A 662 1.36 -6.15 -20.74
CA PHE A 662 0.93 -7.34 -20.02
C PHE A 662 -0.53 -7.23 -19.55
N LEU A 663 -0.97 -6.06 -19.08
CA LEU A 663 -2.39 -5.80 -18.80
C LEU A 663 -3.23 -6.01 -20.07
N MET A 664 -2.83 -5.39 -21.18
CA MET A 664 -3.59 -5.47 -22.42
C MET A 664 -3.61 -6.88 -23.01
N ILE A 665 -2.49 -7.62 -23.02
CA ILE A 665 -2.49 -8.99 -23.53
C ILE A 665 -3.32 -9.92 -22.64
N GLY A 666 -3.30 -9.74 -21.32
CA GLY A 666 -4.18 -10.48 -20.41
C GLY A 666 -5.65 -10.29 -20.79
N ARG A 667 -6.09 -9.03 -20.91
CA ARG A 667 -7.44 -8.68 -21.36
C ARG A 667 -7.80 -9.32 -22.71
N ARG A 668 -6.89 -9.25 -23.68
CA ARG A 668 -7.11 -9.78 -25.04
C ARG A 668 -7.19 -11.30 -25.06
N LEU A 669 -6.40 -11.99 -24.25
CA LEU A 669 -6.44 -13.45 -24.12
C LEU A 669 -7.74 -13.91 -23.45
N GLU A 670 -8.19 -13.23 -22.39
CA GLU A 670 -9.48 -13.54 -21.74
C GLU A 670 -10.63 -13.37 -22.74
N ARG A 671 -10.71 -12.22 -23.43
CA ARG A 671 -11.72 -11.97 -24.47
C ARG A 671 -11.68 -13.00 -25.58
N LEU A 672 -10.48 -13.34 -26.07
CA LEU A 672 -10.32 -14.32 -27.15
C LEU A 672 -10.85 -15.69 -26.73
N GLN A 673 -10.53 -16.13 -25.51
CA GLN A 673 -11.03 -17.39 -24.96
C GLN A 673 -12.55 -17.33 -24.79
N PHE A 674 -13.08 -16.30 -24.15
CA PHE A 674 -14.52 -16.17 -23.91
C PHE A 674 -15.33 -16.15 -25.20
N LEU A 675 -14.95 -15.32 -26.18
CA LEU A 675 -15.65 -15.24 -27.47
C LEU A 675 -15.55 -16.56 -28.24
N SER A 676 -14.37 -17.19 -28.29
CA SER A 676 -14.18 -18.41 -29.06
C SER A 676 -14.93 -19.59 -28.44
N SER A 677 -14.86 -19.77 -27.11
CA SER A 677 -15.64 -20.78 -26.40
C SER A 677 -17.14 -20.53 -26.50
N SER A 678 -17.59 -19.27 -26.37
CA SER A 678 -19.01 -18.92 -26.47
C SER A 678 -19.59 -19.20 -27.85
N LEU A 679 -18.86 -18.80 -28.90
CA LEU A 679 -19.26 -19.08 -30.29
C LEU A 679 -19.20 -20.58 -30.58
N ALA A 680 -18.18 -21.30 -30.11
CA ALA A 680 -18.09 -22.74 -30.28
C ALA A 680 -19.25 -23.49 -29.60
N ALA A 681 -19.63 -23.10 -28.38
CA ALA A 681 -20.79 -23.67 -27.69
C ALA A 681 -22.11 -23.31 -28.39
N PHE A 682 -22.28 -22.05 -28.81
CA PHE A 682 -23.47 -21.58 -29.53
C PHE A 682 -23.66 -22.31 -30.87
N LEU A 683 -22.59 -22.47 -31.65
CA LEU A 683 -22.61 -23.21 -32.92
C LEU A 683 -23.02 -24.67 -32.75
N ARG A 684 -22.74 -25.26 -31.58
CA ARG A 684 -23.15 -26.64 -31.22
C ARG A 684 -24.55 -26.71 -30.62
N SER A 685 -25.23 -25.59 -30.39
CA SER A 685 -26.62 -25.57 -29.92
C SER A 685 -27.61 -25.51 -31.07
N ASP A 686 -28.89 -25.76 -30.79
CA ASP A 686 -29.96 -25.55 -31.77
C ASP A 686 -30.33 -24.07 -31.96
N ALA A 687 -29.88 -23.21 -31.03
CA ALA A 687 -30.14 -21.77 -31.11
C ALA A 687 -29.40 -21.06 -32.25
N VAL A 688 -28.44 -21.75 -32.89
CA VAL A 688 -27.75 -21.26 -34.11
C VAL A 688 -28.72 -21.02 -35.28
N PHE A 689 -29.87 -21.70 -35.26
CA PHE A 689 -30.93 -21.53 -36.26
C PHE A 689 -32.09 -20.64 -35.78
N ASP A 690 -32.02 -20.15 -34.53
CA ASP A 690 -33.04 -19.31 -33.92
C ASP A 690 -32.67 -17.82 -34.00
N GLN A 691 -33.67 -16.99 -34.32
CA GLN A 691 -33.48 -15.56 -34.48
C GLN A 691 -33.10 -14.89 -33.16
N ALA A 692 -33.82 -15.20 -32.07
CA ALA A 692 -33.55 -14.59 -30.78
C ALA A 692 -32.20 -15.06 -30.22
N GLY A 693 -31.84 -16.32 -30.50
CA GLY A 693 -30.49 -16.87 -30.39
C GLY A 693 -29.41 -15.94 -30.95
N LEU A 694 -29.55 -15.57 -32.22
CA LEU A 694 -28.62 -14.70 -32.92
C LEU A 694 -28.62 -13.25 -32.39
N GLU A 695 -29.77 -12.73 -31.97
CA GLU A 695 -29.89 -11.38 -31.41
C GLU A 695 -29.18 -11.24 -30.07
N TRP A 696 -29.31 -12.21 -29.17
CA TRP A 696 -28.62 -12.17 -27.89
C TRP A 696 -27.12 -12.44 -28.04
N LEU A 697 -26.71 -13.25 -29.02
CA LEU A 697 -25.30 -13.43 -29.36
C LEU A 697 -24.66 -12.11 -29.85
N LEU A 698 -25.38 -11.34 -30.66
CA LEU A 698 -24.96 -9.99 -31.06
C LEU A 698 -24.87 -9.02 -29.87
N GLU A 699 -25.76 -9.16 -28.89
CA GLU A 699 -25.71 -8.40 -27.63
C GLU A 699 -24.47 -8.77 -26.82
N LEU A 700 -24.18 -10.07 -26.69
CA LEU A 700 -23.00 -10.58 -25.98
C LEU A 700 -21.71 -10.06 -26.64
N GLY A 701 -21.64 -10.09 -27.97
CA GLY A 701 -20.54 -9.55 -28.77
C GLY A 701 -20.55 -8.03 -28.92
N ASN A 702 -21.38 -7.28 -28.19
CA ASN A 702 -21.52 -5.82 -28.25
C ASN A 702 -21.61 -5.27 -29.69
N SER A 703 -22.27 -6.00 -30.58
CA SER A 703 -22.26 -5.78 -32.04
C SER A 703 -23.66 -5.49 -32.61
N SER A 704 -24.69 -5.39 -31.76
CA SER A 704 -26.08 -5.16 -32.19
C SER A 704 -26.28 -3.85 -32.97
N ILE A 705 -25.64 -2.75 -32.56
CA ILE A 705 -25.72 -1.46 -33.26
C ILE A 705 -25.05 -1.57 -34.64
N THR A 706 -23.84 -2.12 -34.69
CA THR A 706 -23.09 -2.32 -35.93
C THR A 706 -23.88 -3.19 -36.90
N TYR A 707 -24.45 -4.30 -36.42
CA TYR A 707 -25.27 -5.20 -37.22
C TYR A 707 -26.49 -4.47 -37.80
N ARG A 708 -27.27 -3.78 -36.95
CA ARG A 708 -28.45 -3.02 -37.38
C ARG A 708 -28.10 -1.97 -38.42
N SER A 709 -26.96 -1.29 -38.28
CA SER A 709 -26.52 -0.28 -39.25
C SER A 709 -26.14 -0.87 -40.62
N ARG A 710 -25.60 -2.09 -40.67
CA ARG A 710 -25.12 -2.73 -41.91
C ARG A 710 -26.21 -3.50 -42.64
N TYR A 711 -27.06 -4.19 -41.89
CA TYR A 711 -27.99 -5.17 -42.45
C TYR A 711 -29.47 -4.73 -42.37
N LEU A 712 -29.81 -3.70 -41.57
CA LEU A 712 -31.16 -3.08 -41.42
C LEU A 712 -32.32 -4.09 -41.25
N ALA A 713 -32.01 -5.33 -40.89
CA ALA A 713 -32.90 -6.48 -40.94
C ALA A 713 -32.76 -7.34 -39.68
N VAL A 714 -33.62 -8.35 -39.60
CA VAL A 714 -33.59 -9.43 -38.64
C VAL A 714 -32.21 -10.11 -38.59
N ALA A 715 -31.80 -10.60 -37.42
CA ALA A 715 -30.54 -11.32 -37.25
C ALA A 715 -30.51 -12.61 -38.11
N GLN A 716 -29.44 -12.78 -38.90
CA GLN A 716 -29.23 -13.93 -39.77
C GLN A 716 -27.84 -14.52 -39.53
N LEU A 717 -27.73 -15.85 -39.59
CA LEU A 717 -26.54 -16.58 -39.19
C LEU A 717 -25.26 -16.09 -39.88
N ILE A 718 -25.24 -16.05 -41.22
CA ILE A 718 -24.04 -15.69 -41.99
C ILE A 718 -23.54 -14.27 -41.66
N PRO A 719 -24.38 -13.22 -41.70
CA PRO A 719 -23.99 -11.88 -41.26
C PRO A 719 -23.50 -11.79 -39.80
N VAL A 720 -24.09 -12.57 -38.89
CA VAL A 720 -23.65 -12.61 -37.48
C VAL A 720 -22.27 -13.26 -37.36
N LEU A 721 -22.04 -14.39 -38.05
CA LEU A 721 -20.75 -15.07 -38.06
C LEU A 721 -19.67 -14.21 -38.72
N ASP A 722 -19.95 -13.54 -39.83
CA ASP A 722 -19.01 -12.59 -40.45
C ASP A 722 -18.59 -11.51 -39.44
N LEU A 723 -19.56 -10.88 -38.77
CA LEU A 723 -19.32 -9.78 -37.84
C LEU A 723 -18.56 -10.19 -36.56
N LEU A 724 -18.83 -11.38 -36.02
CA LEU A 724 -18.24 -11.87 -34.76
C LEU A 724 -17.00 -12.76 -34.96
N LEU A 725 -16.76 -13.28 -36.17
CA LEU A 725 -15.60 -14.12 -36.46
C LEU A 725 -14.58 -13.44 -37.36
N LEU A 726 -15.01 -12.90 -38.50
CA LEU A 726 -14.12 -12.53 -39.61
C LEU A 726 -13.87 -11.03 -39.74
N ASP A 727 -14.73 -10.17 -39.19
CA ASP A 727 -14.59 -8.72 -39.32
C ASP A 727 -13.31 -8.20 -38.62
N GLU A 728 -12.30 -7.86 -39.42
CA GLU A 728 -11.02 -7.32 -38.96
C GLU A 728 -11.10 -5.89 -38.42
N GLN A 729 -12.25 -5.23 -38.47
CA GLN A 729 -12.48 -3.90 -37.92
C GLN A 729 -13.28 -3.95 -36.62
N ASN A 730 -13.90 -5.10 -36.30
CA ASN A 730 -14.69 -5.25 -35.09
C ASN A 730 -13.80 -5.65 -33.89
N PRO A 731 -13.71 -4.83 -32.82
CA PRO A 731 -12.96 -5.20 -31.61
C PRO A 731 -13.55 -6.37 -30.83
N HIS A 732 -14.73 -6.86 -31.20
CA HIS A 732 -15.36 -8.05 -30.64
C HIS A 732 -15.38 -9.24 -31.61
N ALA A 733 -14.61 -9.19 -32.71
CA ALA A 733 -14.43 -10.34 -33.58
C ALA A 733 -13.23 -11.22 -33.16
N VAL A 734 -13.38 -12.54 -33.32
CA VAL A 734 -12.32 -13.53 -32.99
C VAL A 734 -11.05 -13.27 -33.81
N LEU A 735 -11.17 -13.07 -35.13
CA LEU A 735 -10.01 -12.81 -35.99
C LEU A 735 -9.27 -11.52 -35.61
N PHE A 736 -10.00 -10.46 -35.23
CA PHE A 736 -9.40 -9.22 -34.74
C PHE A 736 -8.58 -9.46 -33.48
N GLN A 737 -9.16 -10.14 -32.48
CA GLN A 737 -8.48 -10.45 -31.22
C GLN A 737 -7.24 -11.31 -31.44
N LEU A 738 -7.37 -12.36 -32.26
CA LEU A 738 -6.28 -13.29 -32.56
C LEU A 738 -5.10 -12.59 -33.24
N LYS A 739 -5.37 -11.70 -34.21
CA LYS A 739 -4.33 -10.89 -34.86
C LYS A 739 -3.62 -9.95 -33.89
N LEU A 740 -4.34 -9.32 -32.96
CA LEU A 740 -3.75 -8.43 -31.96
C LEU A 740 -2.91 -9.18 -30.91
N VAL A 741 -3.39 -10.32 -30.42
CA VAL A 741 -2.62 -11.19 -29.51
C VAL A 741 -1.31 -11.61 -30.18
N ASN A 742 -1.38 -12.12 -31.42
CA ASN A 742 -0.19 -12.53 -32.18
C ASN A 742 0.81 -11.37 -32.39
N ARG A 743 0.32 -10.17 -32.73
CA ARG A 743 1.17 -8.98 -32.91
C ARG A 743 1.84 -8.56 -31.59
N THR A 744 1.11 -8.62 -30.48
CA THR A 744 1.60 -8.22 -29.16
C THR A 744 2.66 -9.21 -28.65
N LEU A 745 2.40 -10.50 -28.79
CA LEU A 745 3.36 -11.56 -28.45
C LEU A 745 4.63 -11.46 -29.27
N LYS A 746 4.53 -11.23 -30.59
CA LYS A 746 5.71 -11.04 -31.42
C LYS A 746 6.60 -9.93 -30.87
N ARG A 747 6.01 -8.81 -30.45
CA ARG A 747 6.75 -7.68 -29.89
C ARG A 747 7.38 -8.01 -28.52
N LEU A 748 6.64 -8.68 -27.63
CA LEU A 748 7.18 -9.15 -26.35
C LEU A 748 8.34 -10.13 -26.57
N ASN A 749 8.18 -11.05 -27.53
CA ASN A 749 9.21 -12.03 -27.86
C ASN A 749 10.47 -11.37 -28.43
N ASP A 750 10.31 -10.36 -29.29
CA ASP A 750 11.44 -9.58 -29.80
C ASP A 750 12.12 -8.77 -28.67
N ASP A 751 11.35 -8.20 -27.73
CA ASP A 751 11.87 -7.41 -26.61
C ASP A 751 12.60 -8.24 -25.55
N PHE A 752 12.20 -9.50 -25.34
CA PHE A 752 12.77 -10.41 -24.33
C PHE A 752 13.52 -11.62 -24.91
N ALA A 753 13.88 -11.58 -26.20
CA ALA A 753 14.57 -12.66 -26.92
C ALA A 753 13.93 -14.04 -26.72
N ALA A 754 12.61 -14.12 -26.88
CA ALA A 754 11.84 -15.35 -26.73
C ALA A 754 11.74 -16.17 -28.03
N PRO A 755 11.55 -17.50 -27.93
CA PRO A 755 11.10 -18.30 -29.06
C PRO A 755 9.80 -17.73 -29.66
N ARG A 756 9.68 -17.80 -30.99
CA ARG A 756 8.48 -17.33 -31.69
C ARG A 756 7.36 -18.36 -31.57
N GLU A 757 6.15 -17.86 -31.39
CA GLU A 757 4.92 -18.67 -31.44
C GLU A 757 4.56 -19.04 -32.87
N THR A 758 4.33 -20.33 -33.11
CA THR A 758 3.95 -20.85 -34.43
C THR A 758 2.46 -21.21 -34.53
N ALA A 759 1.82 -21.58 -33.42
CA ALA A 759 0.41 -21.99 -33.40
C ALA A 759 -0.55 -20.84 -33.72
N LEU A 760 -0.38 -19.66 -33.10
CA LEU A 760 -1.26 -18.51 -33.33
C LEU A 760 -1.25 -18.01 -34.79
N PRO A 761 -0.09 -17.84 -35.47
CA PRO A 761 -0.07 -17.52 -36.90
C PRO A 761 -0.83 -18.52 -37.78
N ASP A 762 -0.74 -19.81 -37.48
CA ASP A 762 -1.46 -20.87 -38.22
C ASP A 762 -2.99 -20.72 -38.04
N LEU A 763 -3.45 -20.53 -36.80
CA LEU A 763 -4.87 -20.29 -36.51
C LEU A 763 -5.40 -19.03 -37.19
N VAL A 764 -4.63 -17.94 -37.24
CA VAL A 764 -4.99 -16.73 -38.02
C VAL A 764 -5.18 -17.08 -39.50
N ALA A 765 -4.29 -17.87 -40.07
CA ALA A 765 -4.37 -18.26 -41.48
C ALA A 765 -5.57 -19.19 -41.75
N ARG A 766 -5.86 -20.13 -40.85
CA ARG A 766 -7.02 -21.04 -40.97
C ARG A 766 -8.34 -20.29 -40.86
N LEU A 767 -8.51 -19.45 -39.83
CA LEU A 767 -9.77 -18.70 -39.62
C LEU A 767 -10.01 -17.67 -40.73
N SER A 768 -8.99 -16.93 -41.16
CA SER A 768 -9.12 -15.95 -42.26
C SER A 768 -9.44 -16.55 -43.63
N ARG A 769 -9.21 -17.86 -43.81
CA ARG A 769 -9.52 -18.59 -45.04
C ARG A 769 -10.85 -19.35 -44.95
N PHE A 770 -11.54 -19.30 -43.81
CA PHE A 770 -12.83 -19.96 -43.67
C PHE A 770 -13.85 -19.31 -44.61
N ASP A 771 -14.46 -20.12 -45.48
CA ASP A 771 -15.37 -19.63 -46.50
C ASP A 771 -16.83 -19.81 -46.07
N LEU A 772 -17.48 -18.71 -45.66
CA LEU A 772 -18.88 -18.72 -45.21
C LEU A 772 -19.87 -19.19 -46.29
N ARG A 773 -19.48 -19.22 -47.58
CA ARG A 773 -20.32 -19.75 -48.67
C ARG A 773 -20.70 -21.22 -48.48
N CYS A 774 -19.94 -21.97 -47.68
CA CYS A 774 -20.27 -23.35 -47.32
C CYS A 774 -21.61 -23.46 -46.56
N LEU A 775 -22.08 -22.36 -45.94
CA LEU A 775 -23.33 -22.27 -45.20
C LEU A 775 -24.53 -21.84 -46.08
N GLU A 776 -24.29 -21.22 -47.24
CA GLU A 776 -25.35 -20.77 -48.16
C GLU A 776 -25.97 -21.92 -48.97
N ASN A 777 -25.13 -22.86 -49.42
CA ASN A 777 -25.52 -23.97 -50.28
C ASN A 777 -24.92 -25.29 -49.76
N PRO A 778 -25.48 -25.89 -48.69
CA PRO A 778 -24.95 -27.12 -48.13
C PRO A 778 -25.01 -28.27 -49.14
N LEU A 779 -23.84 -28.80 -49.54
CA LEU A 779 -23.68 -29.82 -50.60
C LEU A 779 -24.51 -31.09 -50.38
N PHE A 780 -24.86 -31.41 -49.13
CA PHE A 780 -25.65 -32.59 -48.73
C PHE A 780 -26.78 -32.26 -47.74
N GLY A 781 -27.37 -31.06 -47.81
CA GLY A 781 -28.46 -30.65 -46.92
C GLY A 781 -28.03 -30.41 -45.46
N GLU A 782 -28.97 -30.49 -44.51
CA GLU A 782 -28.77 -30.13 -43.09
C GLU A 782 -27.57 -30.81 -42.43
N ALA A 783 -27.28 -32.07 -42.78
CA ALA A 783 -26.13 -32.81 -42.23
C ALA A 783 -24.78 -32.16 -42.62
N SER A 784 -24.66 -31.63 -43.85
CA SER A 784 -23.45 -30.92 -44.28
C SER A 784 -23.33 -29.52 -43.70
N LEU A 785 -24.46 -28.84 -43.46
CA LEU A 785 -24.48 -27.57 -42.73
C LEU A 785 -23.99 -27.78 -41.30
N ARG A 786 -24.53 -28.80 -40.61
CA ARG A 786 -24.14 -29.10 -39.23
C ARG A 786 -22.67 -29.49 -39.10
N ALA A 787 -22.17 -30.33 -40.00
CA ALA A 787 -20.75 -30.68 -40.03
C ALA A 787 -19.84 -29.46 -40.26
N ALA A 788 -20.26 -28.47 -41.05
CA ALA A 788 -19.51 -27.24 -41.24
C ALA A 788 -19.51 -26.35 -39.98
N LEU A 789 -20.64 -26.27 -39.27
CA LEU A 789 -20.74 -25.54 -37.99
C LEU A 789 -19.92 -26.24 -36.89
N ASP A 790 -19.96 -27.56 -36.80
CA ASP A 790 -19.17 -28.35 -35.84
C ASP A 790 -17.66 -28.19 -36.11
N GLY A 791 -17.23 -28.26 -37.38
CA GLY A 791 -15.82 -28.03 -37.74
C GLY A 791 -15.35 -26.61 -37.46
N LEU A 792 -16.21 -25.61 -37.61
CA LEU A 792 -15.93 -24.24 -37.19
C LEU A 792 -15.85 -24.11 -35.67
N ALA A 793 -16.76 -24.77 -34.93
CA ALA A 793 -16.74 -24.82 -33.48
C ALA A 793 -15.48 -25.49 -32.93
N ASP A 794 -14.97 -26.53 -33.60
CA ASP A 794 -13.70 -27.20 -33.25
C ASP A 794 -12.50 -26.27 -33.46
N LEU A 795 -12.47 -25.52 -34.57
CA LEU A 795 -11.44 -24.51 -34.81
C LEU A 795 -11.47 -23.41 -33.75
N LEU A 796 -12.66 -22.97 -33.32
CA LEU A 796 -12.81 -21.96 -32.27
C LEU A 796 -12.40 -22.49 -30.90
N GLN A 797 -12.70 -23.75 -30.60
CA GLN A 797 -12.22 -24.39 -29.38
C GLN A 797 -10.68 -24.47 -29.37
N GLU A 798 -10.07 -24.84 -30.49
CA GLU A 798 -8.61 -24.85 -30.65
C GLU A 798 -8.00 -23.46 -30.42
N VAL A 799 -8.67 -22.40 -30.90
CA VAL A 799 -8.27 -21.00 -30.63
C VAL A 799 -8.32 -20.68 -29.13
N ALA A 800 -9.37 -21.09 -28.43
CA ALA A 800 -9.49 -20.90 -26.98
C ALA A 800 -8.38 -21.64 -26.23
N ASP A 801 -8.14 -22.92 -26.57
CA ASP A 801 -7.15 -23.78 -25.93
C ASP A 801 -5.72 -23.26 -26.12
N VAL A 802 -5.35 -22.87 -27.35
CA VAL A 802 -4.05 -22.25 -27.65
C VAL A 802 -3.89 -20.91 -26.93
N GLY A 803 -4.97 -20.12 -26.84
CA GLY A 803 -4.98 -18.91 -26.02
C GLY A 803 -4.67 -19.20 -24.54
N GLY A 804 -5.21 -20.30 -23.99
CA GLY A 804 -4.91 -20.81 -22.65
C GLY A 804 -3.43 -21.16 -22.47
N GLN A 805 -2.89 -21.97 -23.37
CA GLN A 805 -1.48 -22.39 -23.34
C GLN A 805 -0.51 -21.20 -23.47
N VAL A 806 -0.87 -20.15 -24.22
CA VAL A 806 -0.10 -18.90 -24.28
C VAL A 806 -0.10 -18.19 -22.92
N SER A 807 -1.24 -18.13 -22.24
CA SER A 807 -1.36 -17.56 -20.90
C SER A 807 -0.41 -18.27 -19.92
N ASP A 808 -0.42 -19.60 -19.91
CA ASP A 808 0.43 -20.42 -19.01
C ASP A 808 1.92 -20.20 -19.29
N ARG A 809 2.31 -20.14 -20.57
CA ARG A 809 3.70 -19.90 -20.96
C ARG A 809 4.20 -18.51 -20.58
N LEU A 810 3.36 -17.47 -20.73
CA LEU A 810 3.70 -16.13 -20.25
C LEU A 810 3.95 -16.14 -18.73
N ALA A 811 3.14 -16.88 -17.97
CA ALA A 811 3.28 -16.99 -16.54
C ALA A 811 4.58 -17.71 -16.12
N LEU A 812 4.84 -18.89 -16.68
CA LEU A 812 6.04 -19.68 -16.39
C LEU A 812 7.33 -18.90 -16.73
N ARG A 813 7.32 -18.18 -17.85
CA ARG A 813 8.49 -17.46 -18.35
C ARG A 813 8.78 -16.16 -17.60
N HIS A 814 7.77 -15.30 -17.42
CA HIS A 814 7.97 -13.92 -16.95
C HIS A 814 7.70 -13.74 -15.45
N PHE A 815 6.90 -14.62 -14.84
CA PHE A 815 6.50 -14.50 -13.44
C PHE A 815 7.26 -15.51 -12.57
N ALA A 816 7.27 -16.79 -12.98
CA ALA A 816 7.93 -17.86 -12.22
C ALA A 816 9.43 -18.03 -12.53
N HIS A 817 9.89 -17.62 -13.72
CA HIS A 817 11.28 -17.80 -14.20
C HIS A 817 11.76 -19.26 -14.23
N VAL A 818 10.88 -20.19 -14.64
CA VAL A 818 11.13 -21.66 -14.59
C VAL A 818 11.48 -22.27 -15.95
N ASP A 819 11.41 -21.51 -17.04
CA ASP A 819 11.58 -22.02 -18.41
C ASP A 819 13.06 -22.25 -18.82
N ASP A 820 13.32 -23.08 -19.85
CA ASP A 820 14.62 -23.66 -20.27
C ASP A 820 15.76 -22.66 -20.57
N VAL A 821 15.50 -21.35 -20.55
CA VAL A 821 16.49 -20.31 -20.76
C VAL A 821 16.87 -19.70 -19.41
N SER A 822 17.99 -20.17 -18.83
CA SER A 822 18.63 -19.51 -17.69
C SER A 822 18.79 -18.01 -17.99
N GLN A 823 18.00 -17.16 -17.33
CA GLN A 823 18.08 -15.72 -17.56
C GLN A 823 19.38 -15.19 -16.96
N ARG A 824 20.17 -14.53 -17.80
CA ARG A 824 21.48 -13.94 -17.47
C ARG A 824 21.32 -12.93 -16.33
N THR A 825 22.26 -12.95 -15.38
CA THR A 825 22.44 -11.82 -14.44
C THR A 825 22.74 -10.57 -15.27
N VAL A 826 21.91 -9.53 -15.16
CA VAL A 826 22.09 -8.31 -15.95
C VAL A 826 23.06 -7.40 -15.19
N SER A 827 24.35 -7.57 -15.43
CA SER A 827 25.34 -6.53 -15.12
C SER A 827 25.06 -5.32 -16.00
N VAL A 828 24.84 -4.14 -15.40
CA VAL A 828 24.66 -2.87 -16.14
C VAL A 828 26.00 -2.42 -16.69
#